data_AF-A0A928IIT3-F1
#
_entry.id   AF-A0A928IIT3-F1
#
_cell.length_a   1.000
_cell.length_b   1.000
_cell.length_c   1.000
_cell.angle_alpha   90.00
_cell.angle_beta   90.00
_cell.angle_gamma   90.00
#
_symmetry.space_group_name_H-M   'P 1'
#
loop_
_entity.id
_entity.type
_entity.pdbx_description
1 polymer ?
#
loop_
_entity_poly.entity_id
_entity_poly.type
_entity_poly.pdbx_seq_one_letter_code
_entity_poly.pdbx_strand_id
1 'polypeptide(L)'
;MATVSQEKLMEVASRIREMRTIFGLNEAEMAEKTEVSLDEYLQYENGQLDFPFTFIHKCALTFGIGISDLLEGKSAHLSSYTITRKGQGQATAKEDGIDIQNLAPNFRKKIAEPYWVHYEYDPELQDKPIHTTKHSGQEFDFVMSGRLKIQIGDNVEYLSEGDSIYYNSSTPHGMIAVDGRDCYFVAIVLPGENEKETVVRDTLFPTRTSNRPLISEKFIHMTENEKGYPTAIEFENEDKFNFAFDVVDAIAKREPDKLAMLHIDKYKNERRFTFNDMKRGSAQVANYFKSLGIKKGDRVMLVLKRHYEFWFSILALHKLGAIAIPATNQLQAHDFEYRFNSAEVSAVVCTADGDVANQIDLCLDKCPSLKTRVLVGGKRDGWHDFNENYPLFSAHFYRTEETPCGKDLMLMFFTSGTTGYPKIAAHTYEYPLGHYITAKYWHGVSEDGLHFTISDTGWGKALWGKLYGQWLAEGAVFTYDFDRFDASEILPMFAKYGITTFCAPPTMLRMMIKQDISKYDLSSIRHMTTAGEALNPEVYRQFEKATGLQIMEGFGQTELTLAIANLMGGTHKLGSMGKPSPLYDIMIVDSDCNPVPDGEVGEIVVRLGDKTPCGLFAGYYRNEEKTREVMHDGFYHTGDTAWRDEDGFYWYVGRVDDVIKSSGYRIGPFEIESVIMELPYVLECGVSAVPDEVRGQVVKASIVLTKGTEGTEELKKEIQDYVKKNTAPYKYPRIVVFRDELPKTISGKIQRNKL
;
A
#
# COMPACT_ATOMS: atom_id res chain seq x y z
N MET A 1 38.19 25.82 -10.53
CA MET A 1 38.84 24.71 -9.80
C MET A 1 38.23 24.71 -8.41
N ALA A 2 37.37 23.74 -8.13
CA ALA A 2 36.73 23.60 -6.83
C ALA A 2 37.69 22.86 -5.90
N THR A 3 37.98 23.44 -4.73
CA THR A 3 38.72 22.80 -3.64
C THR A 3 38.02 21.48 -3.27
N VAL A 4 38.71 20.37 -3.48
CA VAL A 4 38.30 19.04 -3.02
C VAL A 4 38.22 19.09 -1.49
N SER A 5 37.18 18.50 -0.87
CA SER A 5 37.10 18.45 0.59
C SER A 5 38.33 17.72 1.14
N GLN A 6 38.87 18.18 2.27
CA GLN A 6 40.10 17.63 2.88
C GLN A 6 40.01 16.11 3.12
N GLU A 7 38.81 15.59 3.39
CA GLU A 7 38.51 14.15 3.48
C GLU A 7 38.75 13.41 2.16
N LYS A 8 38.27 13.92 1.02
CA LYS A 8 38.46 13.30 -0.30
C LYS A 8 39.93 13.28 -0.73
N LEU A 9 40.69 14.30 -0.33
CA LEU A 9 42.11 14.40 -0.64
C LEU A 9 42.91 13.33 0.14
N MET A 10 42.59 13.11 1.42
CA MET A 10 43.15 12.03 2.21
C MET A 10 42.77 10.63 1.68
N GLU A 11 41.55 10.44 1.17
CA GLU A 11 41.14 9.17 0.56
C GLU A 11 42.00 8.82 -0.67
N VAL A 12 42.22 9.78 -1.56
CA VAL A 12 43.07 9.58 -2.75
C VAL A 12 44.52 9.34 -2.35
N ALA A 13 45.04 10.07 -1.35
CA ALA A 13 46.38 9.85 -0.80
C ALA A 13 46.55 8.42 -0.24
N SER A 14 45.55 7.94 0.51
CA SER A 14 45.53 6.58 1.06
C SER A 14 45.54 5.53 -0.04
N ARG A 15 44.76 5.72 -1.11
CA ARG A 15 44.74 4.80 -2.26
C ARG A 15 46.10 4.75 -2.96
N ILE A 16 46.77 5.88 -3.16
CA ILE A 16 48.12 5.91 -3.76
C ILE A 16 49.11 5.12 -2.90
N ARG A 17 49.06 5.30 -1.57
CA ARG A 17 49.91 4.57 -0.61
C ARG A 17 49.65 3.08 -0.59
N GLU A 18 48.38 2.68 -0.58
CA GLU A 18 47.97 1.27 -0.64
C GLU A 18 48.45 0.62 -1.94
N MET A 19 48.23 1.28 -3.09
CA MET A 19 48.66 0.77 -4.39
C MET A 19 50.18 0.66 -4.50
N ARG A 20 50.94 1.63 -4.00
CA ARG A 20 52.40 1.54 -3.90
C ARG A 20 52.82 0.28 -3.12
N THR A 21 52.18 0.04 -1.98
CA THR A 21 52.46 -1.11 -1.11
C THR A 21 52.14 -2.43 -1.80
N ILE A 22 51.00 -2.52 -2.49
CA ILE A 22 50.58 -3.70 -3.26
C ILE A 22 51.59 -4.03 -4.37
N PHE A 23 52.10 -3.03 -5.06
CA PHE A 23 53.09 -3.19 -6.13
C PHE A 23 54.52 -3.37 -5.63
N GLY A 24 54.74 -3.36 -4.31
CA GLY A 24 56.06 -3.55 -3.69
C GLY A 24 57.04 -2.42 -3.99
N LEU A 25 56.56 -1.22 -4.32
CA LEU A 25 57.39 -0.06 -4.66
C LEU A 25 57.73 0.74 -3.39
N ASN A 26 58.99 1.15 -3.24
CA ASN A 26 59.37 2.10 -2.21
C ASN A 26 59.08 3.55 -2.62
N GLU A 27 59.12 4.48 -1.67
CA GLU A 27 58.77 5.89 -1.90
C GLU A 27 59.70 6.56 -2.93
N ALA A 28 60.98 6.18 -2.98
CA ALA A 28 61.94 6.73 -3.94
C ALA A 28 61.66 6.24 -5.38
N GLU A 29 61.31 4.97 -5.55
CA GLU A 29 60.91 4.40 -6.84
C GLU A 29 59.63 5.06 -7.37
N MET A 30 58.67 5.35 -6.49
CA MET A 30 57.45 6.06 -6.88
C MET A 30 57.70 7.53 -7.19
N ALA A 31 58.58 8.21 -6.45
CA ALA A 31 58.98 9.58 -6.75
C ALA A 31 59.64 9.68 -8.15
N GLU A 32 60.51 8.72 -8.49
CA GLU A 32 61.12 8.63 -9.82
C GLU A 32 60.07 8.40 -10.91
N LYS A 33 59.16 7.44 -10.73
CA LYS A 33 58.10 7.12 -11.70
C LYS A 33 57.07 8.23 -11.88
N THR A 34 56.88 9.07 -10.86
CA THR A 34 56.00 10.24 -10.92
C THR A 34 56.73 11.52 -11.37
N GLU A 35 58.07 11.45 -11.53
CA GLU A 35 58.97 12.55 -11.86
C GLU A 35 58.80 13.76 -10.93
N VAL A 36 58.66 13.50 -9.63
CA VAL A 36 58.65 14.52 -8.57
C VAL A 36 59.79 14.24 -7.60
N SER A 37 60.19 15.22 -6.80
CA SER A 37 61.16 14.96 -5.73
C SER A 37 60.59 14.02 -4.67
N LEU A 38 61.44 13.30 -3.94
CA LEU A 38 61.01 12.41 -2.85
C LEU A 38 60.18 13.17 -1.80
N ASP A 39 60.57 14.40 -1.46
CA ASP A 39 59.83 15.25 -0.52
C ASP A 39 58.44 15.63 -1.06
N GLU A 40 58.32 15.97 -2.34
CA GLU A 40 57.01 16.25 -2.96
C GLU A 40 56.15 14.99 -3.03
N TYR A 41 56.72 13.84 -3.37
CA TYR A 41 56.01 12.56 -3.37
C TYR A 41 55.41 12.26 -1.99
N LEU A 42 56.20 12.42 -0.93
CA LEU A 42 55.76 12.22 0.45
C LEU A 42 54.64 13.19 0.83
N GLN A 43 54.70 14.45 0.39
CA GLN A 43 53.63 15.41 0.66
C GLN A 43 52.33 15.05 -0.06
N TYR A 44 52.38 14.57 -1.31
CA TYR A 44 51.22 14.06 -2.01
C TYR A 44 50.66 12.78 -1.36
N GLU A 45 51.50 11.79 -1.08
CA GLU A 45 51.09 10.51 -0.47
C GLU A 45 50.55 10.67 0.97
N ASN A 46 50.89 11.76 1.66
CA ASN A 46 50.33 12.13 2.95
C ASN A 46 49.10 13.05 2.86
N GLY A 47 48.64 13.40 1.66
CA GLY A 47 47.49 14.28 1.45
C GLY A 47 47.73 15.70 1.99
N GLN A 48 48.98 16.15 1.99
CA GLN A 48 49.37 17.49 2.46
C GLN A 48 49.35 18.54 1.33
N LEU A 49 49.34 18.10 0.08
CA LEU A 49 49.23 18.93 -1.12
C LEU A 49 48.15 18.40 -2.07
N ASP A 50 47.52 19.31 -2.81
CA ASP A 50 46.64 18.97 -3.94
C ASP A 50 47.43 18.24 -5.02
N PHE A 51 46.83 17.22 -5.63
CA PHE A 51 47.48 16.41 -6.64
C PHE A 51 47.45 17.08 -8.03
N PRO A 52 48.60 17.37 -8.66
CA PRO A 52 48.62 17.73 -10.07
C PRO A 52 48.10 16.60 -10.94
N PHE A 53 47.38 16.92 -12.02
CA PHE A 53 46.90 15.91 -12.97
C PHE A 53 48.03 15.01 -13.49
N THR A 54 49.21 15.58 -13.75
CA THR A 54 50.40 14.86 -14.19
C THR A 54 50.91 13.85 -13.17
N PHE A 55 50.82 14.17 -11.87
CA PHE A 55 51.16 13.26 -10.78
C PHE A 55 50.18 12.08 -10.73
N ILE A 56 48.87 12.35 -10.70
CA ILE A 56 47.84 11.31 -10.65
C ILE A 56 47.91 10.40 -11.88
N HIS A 57 48.12 10.98 -13.07
CA HIS A 57 48.26 10.21 -14.30
C HIS A 57 49.47 9.27 -14.26
N LYS A 58 50.61 9.71 -13.72
CA LYS A 58 51.80 8.85 -13.59
C LYS A 58 51.65 7.79 -12.50
N CYS A 59 50.95 8.09 -11.41
CA CYS A 59 50.53 7.06 -10.46
C CYS A 59 49.65 6.01 -11.16
N ALA A 60 48.65 6.44 -11.93
CA ALA A 60 47.76 5.55 -12.68
C ALA A 60 48.51 4.66 -13.68
N LEU A 61 49.46 5.23 -14.43
CA LEU A 61 50.32 4.48 -15.35
C LEU A 61 51.23 3.49 -14.63
N THR A 62 51.77 3.87 -13.46
CA THR A 62 52.64 3.01 -12.66
C THR A 62 51.90 1.80 -12.11
N PHE A 63 50.64 1.99 -11.70
CA PHE A 63 49.79 0.93 -11.16
C PHE A 63 48.99 0.18 -12.22
N GLY A 64 48.98 0.63 -13.48
CA GLY A 64 48.21 0.02 -14.56
C GLY A 64 46.69 0.15 -14.40
N ILE A 65 46.21 1.26 -13.81
CA ILE A 65 44.78 1.54 -13.58
C ILE A 65 44.32 2.85 -14.25
N GLY A 66 43.02 3.08 -14.33
CA GLY A 66 42.48 4.35 -14.82
C GLY A 66 42.65 5.49 -13.80
N ILE A 67 42.77 6.72 -14.28
CA ILE A 67 42.82 7.93 -13.42
C ILE A 67 41.55 8.04 -12.56
N SER A 68 40.39 7.68 -13.12
CA SER A 68 39.12 7.61 -12.39
C SER A 68 39.15 6.60 -11.25
N ASP A 69 39.95 5.54 -11.35
CA ASP A 69 39.98 4.47 -10.35
C ASP A 69 40.75 4.93 -9.10
N LEU A 70 41.81 5.72 -9.28
CA LEU A 70 42.52 6.42 -8.21
C LEU A 70 41.65 7.50 -7.54
N LEU A 71 40.94 8.28 -8.36
CA LEU A 71 40.16 9.43 -7.89
C LEU A 71 38.84 9.04 -7.24
N GLU A 72 38.11 8.09 -7.82
CA GLU A 72 36.73 7.74 -7.46
C GLU A 72 36.63 6.38 -6.76
N GLY A 73 37.68 5.53 -6.81
CA GLY A 73 37.68 4.22 -6.16
C GLY A 73 36.76 3.20 -6.85
N LYS A 74 37.01 2.87 -8.12
CA LYS A 74 36.25 1.83 -8.84
C LYS A 74 36.88 0.44 -8.67
N SER A 75 35.98 -0.56 -8.63
CA SER A 75 36.23 -1.95 -8.27
C SER A 75 37.25 -2.70 -9.15
N ALA A 76 37.98 -3.63 -8.53
CA ALA A 76 38.87 -4.59 -9.19
C ALA A 76 38.23 -5.21 -10.44
N HIS A 77 38.93 -5.12 -11.57
CA HIS A 77 38.57 -5.79 -12.81
C HIS A 77 39.32 -7.13 -12.91
N LEU A 78 38.57 -8.23 -12.89
CA LEU A 78 39.10 -9.56 -13.20
C LEU A 78 39.18 -9.71 -14.73
N SER A 79 40.39 -9.88 -15.29
CA SER A 79 40.58 -10.09 -16.74
C SER A 79 40.58 -11.57 -17.14
N SER A 80 40.66 -12.50 -16.18
CA SER A 80 40.64 -13.95 -16.38
C SER A 80 40.08 -14.67 -15.13
N TYR A 81 40.86 -15.51 -14.43
CA TYR A 81 40.43 -16.23 -13.22
C TYR A 81 41.48 -16.16 -12.09
N THR A 82 41.05 -16.42 -10.85
CA THR A 82 41.92 -16.60 -9.67
C THR A 82 41.47 -17.87 -8.94
N ILE A 83 42.41 -18.62 -8.35
CA ILE A 83 42.10 -19.83 -7.56
C ILE A 83 42.70 -19.67 -6.17
N THR A 84 41.86 -19.74 -5.14
CA THR A 84 42.26 -19.88 -3.73
C THR A 84 42.01 -21.32 -3.31
N ARG A 85 43.04 -22.04 -2.89
CA ARG A 85 42.91 -23.44 -2.44
C ARG A 85 42.56 -23.49 -0.95
N LYS A 86 41.96 -24.60 -0.49
CA LYS A 86 41.64 -24.84 0.92
C LYS A 86 42.86 -24.56 1.81
N GLY A 87 42.69 -23.73 2.84
CA GLY A 87 43.75 -23.32 3.76
C GLY A 87 44.72 -22.26 3.24
N GLN A 88 44.52 -21.75 2.01
CA GLN A 88 45.33 -20.69 1.40
C GLN A 88 44.58 -19.35 1.29
N GLY A 89 43.41 -19.23 1.91
CA GLY A 89 42.69 -17.95 2.00
C GLY A 89 43.38 -16.99 2.97
N GLN A 90 43.13 -15.69 2.82
CA GLN A 90 43.60 -14.72 3.80
C GLN A 90 42.82 -14.92 5.10
N ALA A 91 43.50 -15.24 6.19
CA ALA A 91 42.85 -15.34 7.50
C ALA A 91 42.30 -13.96 7.92
N THR A 92 41.00 -13.90 8.23
CA THR A 92 40.32 -12.66 8.62
C THR A 92 39.89 -12.66 10.08
N ALA A 93 39.62 -13.84 10.65
CA ALA A 93 39.42 -14.02 12.08
C ALA A 93 39.88 -15.42 12.49
N LYS A 94 40.38 -15.53 13.72
CA LYS A 94 40.79 -16.80 14.35
C LYS A 94 40.55 -16.69 15.86
N GLU A 95 39.58 -17.43 16.35
CA GLU A 95 39.21 -17.53 17.77
C GLU A 95 39.26 -19.01 18.20
N ASP A 96 39.15 -19.29 19.50
CA ASP A 96 39.16 -20.67 20.00
C ASP A 96 37.99 -21.46 19.37
N GLY A 97 38.32 -22.42 18.51
CA GLY A 97 37.37 -23.26 17.77
C GLY A 97 36.73 -22.62 16.54
N ILE A 98 37.13 -21.41 16.12
CA ILE A 98 36.56 -20.73 14.93
C ILE A 98 37.69 -20.24 14.01
N ASP A 99 37.67 -20.72 12.77
CA ASP A 99 38.61 -20.33 11.71
C ASP A 99 37.86 -19.73 10.50
N ILE A 100 38.12 -18.44 10.20
CA ILE A 100 37.49 -17.73 9.07
C ILE A 100 38.57 -17.24 8.09
N GLN A 101 38.46 -17.64 6.83
CA GLN A 101 39.39 -17.29 5.77
C GLN A 101 38.67 -16.72 4.55
N ASN A 102 39.10 -15.55 4.07
CA ASN A 102 38.55 -14.96 2.84
C ASN A 102 39.01 -15.76 1.60
N LEU A 103 38.04 -16.26 0.84
CA LEU A 103 38.25 -17.08 -0.36
C LEU A 103 38.62 -16.25 -1.60
N ALA A 104 38.32 -14.96 -1.60
CA ALA A 104 38.69 -14.04 -2.66
C ALA A 104 39.19 -12.71 -2.04
N PRO A 105 40.41 -12.67 -1.47
CA PRO A 105 40.91 -11.48 -0.76
C PRO A 105 40.91 -10.21 -1.61
N ASN A 106 41.09 -10.36 -2.93
CA ASN A 106 41.04 -9.27 -3.91
C ASN A 106 39.60 -8.73 -4.15
N PHE A 107 38.58 -9.41 -3.63
CA PHE A 107 37.16 -9.04 -3.65
C PHE A 107 36.73 -8.25 -2.39
N ARG A 108 37.66 -7.92 -1.49
CA ARG A 108 37.34 -7.16 -0.27
C ARG A 108 36.77 -5.77 -0.61
N LYS A 109 35.75 -5.33 0.13
CA LYS A 109 34.91 -4.14 -0.10
C LYS A 109 34.28 -4.13 -1.51
N LYS A 110 33.79 -5.28 -1.96
CA LYS A 110 32.96 -5.44 -3.18
C LYS A 110 31.55 -5.85 -2.78
N ILE A 111 30.68 -6.02 -3.78
CA ILE A 111 29.27 -6.38 -3.60
C ILE A 111 29.10 -7.62 -2.71
N ALA A 112 30.03 -8.59 -2.77
CA ALA A 112 29.99 -9.82 -1.99
C ALA A 112 31.40 -10.27 -1.60
N GLU A 113 31.61 -10.67 -0.36
CA GLU A 113 32.87 -11.20 0.16
C GLU A 113 32.70 -12.67 0.57
N PRO A 114 33.30 -13.62 -0.17
CA PRO A 114 33.21 -15.02 0.17
C PRO A 114 34.27 -15.42 1.20
N TYR A 115 33.86 -16.21 2.19
CA TYR A 115 34.67 -16.76 3.25
C TYR A 115 34.49 -18.27 3.32
N TRP A 116 35.57 -18.95 3.66
CA TRP A 116 35.57 -20.33 4.11
C TRP A 116 35.60 -20.32 5.63
N VAL A 117 34.67 -21.05 6.24
CA VAL A 117 34.44 -20.99 7.67
C VAL A 117 34.47 -22.40 8.27
N HIS A 118 35.17 -22.53 9.39
CA HIS A 118 35.27 -23.75 10.18
C HIS A 118 34.89 -23.45 11.63
N TYR A 119 33.92 -24.22 12.13
CA TYR A 119 33.53 -24.26 13.53
C TYR A 119 33.87 -25.64 14.10
N GLU A 120 34.69 -25.67 15.14
CA GLU A 120 35.01 -26.85 15.92
C GLU A 120 33.80 -27.26 16.77
N TYR A 121 33.54 -28.57 16.83
CA TYR A 121 32.49 -29.08 17.70
C TYR A 121 32.94 -29.10 19.16
N ASP A 122 32.18 -28.41 20.02
CA ASP A 122 32.31 -28.48 21.48
C ASP A 122 31.02 -29.06 22.10
N PRO A 123 31.07 -30.23 22.76
CA PRO A 123 29.91 -30.82 23.42
C PRO A 123 29.29 -29.93 24.49
N GLU A 124 30.03 -29.00 25.09
CA GLU A 124 29.48 -28.07 26.09
C GLU A 124 28.65 -26.93 25.47
N LEU A 125 28.88 -26.57 24.21
CA LEU A 125 28.20 -25.45 23.55
C LEU A 125 26.84 -25.84 22.98
N GLN A 126 26.63 -27.12 22.64
CA GLN A 126 25.41 -27.61 22.00
C GLN A 126 24.12 -27.28 22.80
N ASP A 127 24.24 -27.32 24.13
CA ASP A 127 23.14 -27.11 25.09
C ASP A 127 23.13 -25.70 25.73
N LYS A 128 24.07 -24.82 25.35
CA LYS A 128 24.14 -23.43 25.85
C LYS A 128 23.49 -22.45 24.86
N PRO A 129 23.04 -21.26 25.32
CA PRO A 129 22.60 -20.19 24.43
C PRO A 129 23.71 -19.76 23.48
N ILE A 130 23.38 -19.53 22.22
CA ILE A 130 24.33 -19.09 21.19
C ILE A 130 24.69 -17.63 21.45
N HIS A 131 25.99 -17.32 21.45
CA HIS A 131 26.44 -15.93 21.48
C HIS A 131 26.13 -15.28 20.14
N THR A 132 25.41 -14.15 20.16
CA THR A 132 25.02 -13.44 18.94
C THR A 132 25.81 -12.14 18.75
N THR A 133 26.13 -11.84 17.51
CA THR A 133 26.80 -10.61 17.07
C THR A 133 25.96 -9.87 16.03
N LYS A 134 26.37 -8.66 15.64
CA LYS A 134 25.70 -7.86 14.61
C LYS A 134 26.74 -7.16 13.75
N HIS A 135 26.48 -7.10 12.44
CA HIS A 135 27.20 -6.23 11.52
C HIS A 135 26.33 -5.81 10.34
N SER A 136 26.58 -4.61 9.81
CA SER A 136 25.82 -4.06 8.68
C SER A 136 25.99 -4.91 7.42
N GLY A 137 24.89 -5.34 6.81
CA GLY A 137 24.91 -6.08 5.56
C GLY A 137 23.92 -7.25 5.52
N GLN A 138 24.19 -8.18 4.62
CA GLN A 138 23.48 -9.44 4.48
C GLN A 138 24.50 -10.57 4.36
N GLU A 139 24.13 -11.79 4.74
CA GLU A 139 25.03 -12.94 4.74
C GLU A 139 24.32 -14.17 4.19
N PHE A 140 25.00 -14.90 3.32
CA PHE A 140 24.56 -16.18 2.76
C PHE A 140 25.53 -17.28 3.17
N ASP A 141 25.04 -18.28 3.90
CA ASP A 141 25.85 -19.41 4.36
C ASP A 141 25.43 -20.69 3.66
N PHE A 142 26.39 -21.48 3.18
CA PHE A 142 26.19 -22.78 2.55
C PHE A 142 27.01 -23.86 3.25
N VAL A 143 26.35 -24.86 3.85
CA VAL A 143 27.00 -25.91 4.62
C VAL A 143 27.63 -26.94 3.69
N MET A 144 28.96 -27.03 3.74
CA MET A 144 29.74 -27.96 2.92
C MET A 144 29.85 -29.36 3.54
N SER A 145 29.91 -29.44 4.87
CA SER A 145 29.96 -30.70 5.63
C SER A 145 29.77 -30.45 7.12
N GLY A 146 29.16 -31.39 7.83
CA GLY A 146 28.81 -31.25 9.25
C GLY A 146 27.38 -30.73 9.43
N ARG A 147 27.05 -30.25 10.63
CA ARG A 147 25.74 -29.67 10.93
C ARG A 147 25.89 -28.40 11.76
N LEU A 148 25.16 -27.37 11.37
CA LEU A 148 25.23 -26.04 11.96
C LEU A 148 23.91 -25.72 12.66
N LYS A 149 23.98 -25.28 13.91
CA LYS A 149 22.86 -24.65 14.61
C LYS A 149 23.07 -23.14 14.53
N ILE A 150 22.14 -22.44 13.90
CA ILE A 150 22.19 -20.99 13.72
C ILE A 150 21.03 -20.34 14.46
N GLN A 151 21.28 -19.20 15.09
CA GLN A 151 20.25 -18.32 15.65
C GLN A 151 20.27 -16.99 14.92
N ILE A 152 19.10 -16.49 14.49
CA ILE A 152 18.90 -15.17 13.90
C ILE A 152 17.70 -14.51 14.57
N GLY A 153 17.95 -13.46 15.36
CA GLY A 153 16.96 -12.87 16.24
C GLY A 153 16.45 -13.92 17.25
N ASP A 154 15.14 -14.17 17.22
CA ASP A 154 14.48 -15.16 18.08
C ASP A 154 14.33 -16.54 17.41
N ASN A 155 14.71 -16.67 16.13
CA ASN A 155 14.58 -17.92 15.38
C ASN A 155 15.85 -18.77 15.50
N VAL A 156 15.69 -20.09 15.63
CA VAL A 156 16.78 -21.07 15.70
C VAL A 156 16.54 -22.13 14.62
N GLU A 157 17.54 -22.32 13.76
CA GLU A 157 17.48 -23.27 12.65
C GLU A 157 18.67 -24.25 12.67
N TYR A 158 18.48 -25.42 12.07
CA TYR A 158 19.51 -26.47 11.96
C TYR A 158 19.79 -26.78 10.50
N LEU A 159 21.00 -26.46 10.04
CA LEU A 159 21.44 -26.65 8.66
C LEU A 159 22.34 -27.88 8.56
N SER A 160 22.02 -28.77 7.63
CA SER A 160 22.77 -29.98 7.30
C SER A 160 23.60 -29.77 6.03
N GLU A 161 24.46 -30.74 5.69
CA GLU A 161 25.23 -30.71 4.45
C GLU A 161 24.34 -30.50 3.22
N GLY A 162 24.66 -29.47 2.42
CA GLY A 162 23.88 -29.05 1.25
C GLY A 162 22.84 -27.96 1.52
N ASP A 163 22.54 -27.67 2.79
CA ASP A 163 21.62 -26.60 3.17
C ASP A 163 22.30 -25.23 3.11
N SER A 164 21.50 -24.20 2.87
CA SER A 164 21.94 -22.81 2.92
C SER A 164 20.96 -21.92 3.66
N ILE A 165 21.44 -20.78 4.16
CA ILE A 165 20.62 -19.74 4.76
C ILE A 165 21.05 -18.37 4.24
N TYR A 166 20.09 -17.46 4.06
CA TYR A 166 20.34 -16.06 3.68
C TYR A 166 19.64 -15.15 4.68
N TYR A 167 20.36 -14.18 5.24
CA TYR A 167 19.80 -13.32 6.29
C TYR A 167 20.43 -11.92 6.33
N ASN A 168 19.74 -11.00 7.00
CA ASN A 168 20.26 -9.66 7.31
C ASN A 168 21.17 -9.75 8.54
N SER A 169 22.48 -9.58 8.34
CA SER A 169 23.49 -9.67 9.39
C SER A 169 23.42 -8.56 10.44
N SER A 170 22.59 -7.53 10.20
CA SER A 170 22.29 -6.48 11.19
C SER A 170 21.34 -6.99 12.29
N THR A 171 20.66 -8.10 12.03
CA THR A 171 19.89 -8.86 13.04
C THR A 171 20.88 -9.61 13.94
N PRO A 172 20.70 -9.63 15.28
CA PRO A 172 21.60 -10.39 16.15
C PRO A 172 21.60 -11.86 15.75
N HIS A 173 22.77 -12.38 15.37
CA HIS A 173 22.91 -13.75 14.86
C HIS A 173 24.17 -14.43 15.38
N GLY A 174 24.16 -15.76 15.43
CA GLY A 174 25.30 -16.56 15.87
C GLY A 174 25.14 -18.03 15.49
N MET A 175 26.24 -18.77 15.54
CA MET A 175 26.32 -20.12 15.01
C MET A 175 27.18 -21.02 15.90
N ILE A 176 26.87 -22.32 15.93
CA ILE A 176 27.72 -23.36 16.52
C ILE A 176 27.65 -24.66 15.71
N ALA A 177 28.73 -25.45 15.72
CA ALA A 177 28.73 -26.82 15.20
C ALA A 177 28.01 -27.75 16.20
N VAL A 178 27.22 -28.70 15.69
CA VAL A 178 26.43 -29.65 16.51
C VAL A 178 26.55 -31.08 15.97
N ASP A 179 26.02 -32.06 16.72
CA ASP A 179 25.99 -33.49 16.36
C ASP A 179 27.36 -34.20 16.32
N GLY A 180 28.29 -33.77 17.16
CA GLY A 180 29.52 -34.53 17.43
C GLY A 180 30.62 -34.38 16.37
N ARG A 181 30.51 -33.41 15.46
CA ARG A 181 31.47 -33.20 14.37
C ARG A 181 31.61 -31.72 14.05
N ASP A 182 32.82 -31.32 13.68
CA ASP A 182 33.10 -29.99 13.13
C ASP A 182 32.20 -29.66 11.94
N CYS A 183 31.89 -28.38 11.80
CA CYS A 183 31.11 -27.86 10.67
C CYS A 183 31.99 -26.97 9.78
N TYR A 184 31.89 -27.20 8.47
CA TYR A 184 32.55 -26.40 7.44
C TYR A 184 31.50 -25.81 6.51
N PHE A 185 31.56 -24.51 6.27
CA PHE A 185 30.62 -23.81 5.39
C PHE A 185 31.29 -22.67 4.64
N VAL A 186 30.61 -22.19 3.60
CA VAL A 186 30.98 -20.98 2.87
C VAL A 186 30.04 -19.87 3.30
N ALA A 187 30.58 -18.76 3.80
CA ALA A 187 29.82 -17.56 4.09
C ALA A 187 30.06 -16.53 2.98
N ILE A 188 29.01 -15.90 2.46
CA ILE A 188 29.10 -14.82 1.49
C ILE A 188 28.49 -13.57 2.14
N VAL A 189 29.36 -12.64 2.55
CA VAL A 189 28.95 -11.41 3.22
C VAL A 189 28.79 -10.31 2.19
N LEU A 190 27.60 -9.74 2.10
CA LEU A 190 27.25 -8.59 1.29
C LEU A 190 27.34 -7.34 2.20
N PRO A 191 28.40 -6.51 2.09
CA PRO A 191 28.52 -5.33 2.95
C PRO A 191 27.37 -4.37 2.69
N GLY A 192 26.72 -3.93 3.77
CA GLY A 192 25.72 -2.85 3.68
C GLY A 192 26.38 -1.52 3.34
N GLU A 193 25.66 -0.62 2.66
CA GLU A 193 26.07 0.78 2.65
C GLU A 193 26.13 1.27 4.11
N ASN A 194 27.09 2.15 4.43
CA ASN A 194 26.92 3.05 5.58
C ASN A 194 25.75 3.98 5.26
N GLU A 195 24.54 3.43 5.13
CA GLU A 195 23.34 4.17 5.43
C GLU A 195 23.58 4.60 6.87
N LYS A 196 23.73 5.92 7.08
CA LYS A 196 23.22 6.51 8.32
C LYS A 196 21.92 5.77 8.53
N GLU A 197 21.77 5.06 9.66
CA GLU A 197 20.48 4.54 10.08
C GLU A 197 19.50 5.60 9.64
N THR A 198 18.75 5.30 8.57
CA THR A 198 17.55 6.04 8.34
C THR A 198 16.90 5.69 9.64
N VAL A 199 16.81 6.67 10.53
CA VAL A 199 15.89 6.60 11.62
C VAL A 199 14.59 6.41 10.84
N VAL A 200 14.26 5.13 10.59
CA VAL A 200 12.93 4.60 10.80
C VAL A 200 12.65 5.30 12.09
N ARG A 201 11.94 6.43 11.97
CA ARG A 201 11.24 6.94 13.12
C ARG A 201 10.51 5.69 13.48
N ASP A 202 10.97 5.04 14.54
CA ASP A 202 10.16 4.16 15.30
C ASP A 202 8.92 5.02 15.45
N THR A 203 7.92 4.74 14.63
CA THR A 203 6.56 5.05 14.95
C THR A 203 6.22 4.08 16.07
N LEU A 204 7.00 4.12 17.16
CA LEU A 204 6.54 4.06 18.52
C LEU A 204 5.54 5.19 18.61
N PHE A 205 4.34 4.91 18.11
CA PHE A 205 3.19 5.74 18.32
C PHE A 205 2.99 5.71 19.83
N PRO A 206 3.17 6.84 20.54
CA PRO A 206 2.52 6.96 21.81
C PRO A 206 1.06 7.17 21.46
N THR A 207 0.31 6.09 21.22
CA THR A 207 -1.10 6.13 21.57
C THR A 207 -1.10 6.54 23.04
N ARG A 208 -1.55 7.76 23.33
CA ARG A 208 -2.25 7.98 24.58
C ARG A 208 -3.39 6.96 24.55
N THR A 209 -3.12 5.77 25.06
CA THR A 209 -4.15 4.80 25.40
C THR A 209 -4.95 5.51 26.46
N SER A 210 -6.10 6.03 26.04
CA SER A 210 -7.21 6.18 26.94
C SER A 210 -7.32 4.85 27.70
N ASN A 211 -7.16 4.86 29.02
CA ASN A 211 -7.38 3.65 29.85
C ASN A 211 -8.86 3.22 29.85
N ARG A 212 -9.69 3.82 28.99
CA ARG A 212 -11.11 3.56 28.87
C ARG A 212 -11.35 2.61 27.70
N PRO A 213 -12.07 1.50 27.93
CA PRO A 213 -12.43 0.59 26.84
C PRO A 213 -13.33 1.27 25.82
N LEU A 214 -13.07 1.01 24.53
CA LEU A 214 -13.91 1.46 23.42
C LEU A 214 -15.29 0.82 23.50
N ILE A 215 -16.31 1.50 22.98
CA ILE A 215 -17.65 0.90 22.85
C ILE A 215 -17.62 -0.39 22.00
N SER A 216 -16.74 -0.44 20.99
CA SER A 216 -16.61 -1.57 20.06
C SER A 216 -16.05 -2.85 20.71
N GLU A 217 -15.38 -2.76 21.87
CA GLU A 217 -14.81 -3.93 22.56
C GLU A 217 -15.87 -4.94 23.06
N LYS A 218 -17.15 -4.58 23.00
CA LYS A 218 -18.26 -5.53 23.22
C LYS A 218 -18.45 -6.52 22.07
N PHE A 219 -17.87 -6.21 20.91
CA PHE A 219 -18.05 -6.94 19.67
C PHE A 219 -16.74 -7.36 19.00
N ILE A 220 -15.62 -6.72 19.36
CA ILE A 220 -14.35 -6.88 18.66
C ILE A 220 -13.24 -7.06 19.68
N HIS A 221 -12.54 -8.19 19.58
CA HIS A 221 -11.37 -8.51 20.40
C HIS A 221 -10.16 -8.66 19.49
N MET A 222 -9.10 -7.89 19.78
CA MET A 222 -7.86 -7.91 19.02
C MET A 222 -6.75 -8.58 19.82
N THR A 223 -5.97 -9.42 19.13
CA THR A 223 -4.68 -9.87 19.63
C THR A 223 -3.58 -9.09 18.93
N GLU A 224 -2.66 -8.53 19.70
CA GLU A 224 -1.50 -7.80 19.21
C GLU A 224 -0.21 -8.47 19.70
N ASN A 225 0.87 -8.37 18.92
CA ASN A 225 2.20 -8.74 19.40
C ASN A 225 2.82 -7.61 20.25
N GLU A 226 4.03 -7.82 20.77
CA GLU A 226 4.73 -6.85 21.64
C GLU A 226 4.98 -5.47 20.99
N LYS A 227 4.92 -5.38 19.65
CA LYS A 227 5.07 -4.14 18.88
C LYS A 227 3.74 -3.46 18.53
N GLY A 228 2.61 -3.99 19.02
CA GLY A 228 1.27 -3.49 18.71
C GLY A 228 0.78 -3.86 17.30
N TYR A 229 1.44 -4.81 16.62
CA TYR A 229 0.98 -5.30 15.32
C TYR A 229 -0.17 -6.31 15.51
N PRO A 230 -1.30 -6.18 14.79
CA PRO A 230 -2.45 -7.05 14.96
C PRO A 230 -2.20 -8.44 14.35
N THR A 231 -2.36 -9.49 15.16
CA THR A 231 -2.13 -10.89 14.76
C THR A 231 -3.40 -11.70 14.62
N ALA A 232 -4.46 -11.32 15.35
CA ALA A 232 -5.76 -11.98 15.28
C ALA A 232 -6.90 -11.00 15.61
N ILE A 233 -8.08 -11.25 15.04
CA ILE A 233 -9.32 -10.55 15.37
C ILE A 233 -10.43 -11.57 15.60
N GLU A 234 -11.17 -11.38 16.69
CA GLU A 234 -12.32 -12.19 17.04
C GLU A 234 -13.55 -11.29 17.21
N PHE A 235 -14.71 -11.83 16.84
CA PHE A 235 -15.98 -11.13 16.94
C PHE A 235 -16.91 -11.87 17.90
N GLU A 236 -17.55 -11.12 18.78
CA GLU A 236 -18.57 -11.60 19.70
C GLU A 236 -19.88 -10.82 19.52
N ASN A 237 -21.02 -11.47 19.75
CA ASN A 237 -22.35 -10.85 19.69
C ASN A 237 -22.66 -10.16 18.34
N GLU A 238 -21.95 -10.52 17.27
CA GLU A 238 -22.14 -9.96 15.94
C GLU A 238 -23.55 -10.25 15.39
N ASP A 239 -24.17 -11.35 15.81
CA ASP A 239 -25.56 -11.72 15.50
C ASP A 239 -26.58 -10.66 15.98
N LYS A 240 -26.21 -9.88 17.01
CA LYS A 240 -27.04 -8.82 17.61
C LYS A 240 -26.57 -7.43 17.26
N PHE A 241 -25.51 -7.28 16.47
CA PHE A 241 -24.90 -5.99 16.21
C PHE A 241 -25.74 -5.12 15.26
N ASN A 242 -25.95 -3.85 15.63
CA ASN A 242 -26.47 -2.78 14.79
C ASN A 242 -25.65 -1.50 14.99
N PHE A 243 -24.88 -1.09 13.99
CA PHE A 243 -23.95 0.04 14.07
C PHE A 243 -24.56 1.35 14.60
N ALA A 244 -25.78 1.71 14.17
CA ALA A 244 -26.39 2.98 14.56
C ALA A 244 -26.76 3.00 16.06
N PHE A 245 -27.20 1.86 16.61
CA PHE A 245 -27.54 1.77 18.03
C PHE A 245 -26.35 1.44 18.91
N ASP A 246 -25.56 0.45 18.52
CA ASP A 246 -24.55 -0.18 19.36
C ASP A 246 -23.21 0.57 19.34
N VAL A 247 -23.01 1.46 18.36
CA VAL A 247 -21.84 2.34 18.26
C VAL A 247 -22.26 3.79 18.43
N VAL A 248 -22.99 4.36 17.46
CA VAL A 248 -23.28 5.81 17.44
C VAL A 248 -24.10 6.26 18.64
N ASP A 249 -25.25 5.62 18.89
CA ASP A 249 -26.10 6.00 20.02
C ASP A 249 -25.46 5.65 21.38
N ALA A 250 -24.62 4.61 21.43
CA ALA A 250 -23.89 4.19 22.62
C ALA A 250 -22.79 5.20 22.99
N ILE A 251 -22.00 5.67 22.01
CA ILE A 251 -21.03 6.76 22.19
C ILE A 251 -21.78 8.03 22.59
N ALA A 252 -22.86 8.40 21.90
CA ALA A 252 -23.66 9.58 22.22
C ALA A 252 -24.24 9.55 23.65
N LYS A 253 -24.61 8.37 24.16
CA LYS A 253 -25.08 8.20 25.55
C LYS A 253 -23.93 8.39 26.54
N ARG A 254 -22.73 7.98 26.17
CA ARG A 254 -21.55 7.96 27.04
C ARG A 254 -20.83 9.31 27.09
N GLU A 255 -20.66 9.93 25.93
CA GLU A 255 -19.94 11.19 25.68
C GLU A 255 -20.71 11.99 24.62
N PRO A 256 -21.80 12.69 25.01
CA PRO A 256 -22.69 13.34 24.05
C PRO A 256 -22.00 14.41 23.21
N ASP A 257 -21.04 15.13 23.79
CA ASP A 257 -20.35 16.24 23.14
C ASP A 257 -19.12 15.80 22.32
N LYS A 258 -18.82 14.49 22.26
CA LYS A 258 -17.70 13.97 21.47
C LYS A 258 -17.93 14.25 19.99
N LEU A 259 -16.93 14.82 19.32
CA LEU A 259 -16.99 15.15 17.90
C LEU A 259 -17.08 13.86 17.07
N ALA A 260 -18.12 13.74 16.23
CA ALA A 260 -18.27 12.66 15.27
C ALA A 260 -17.78 13.08 13.88
N MET A 261 -18.12 14.30 13.47
CA MET A 261 -17.76 14.83 12.14
C MET A 261 -17.53 16.34 12.16
N LEU A 262 -16.46 16.78 11.49
CA LEU A 262 -16.27 18.15 11.05
C LEU A 262 -16.54 18.21 9.54
N HIS A 263 -17.58 18.94 9.14
CA HIS A 263 -18.03 19.06 7.75
C HIS A 263 -17.81 20.49 7.26
N ILE A 264 -17.27 20.60 6.05
CA ILE A 264 -17.09 21.86 5.32
C ILE A 264 -17.86 21.74 4.00
N ASP A 265 -18.78 22.66 3.74
CA ASP A 265 -19.50 22.66 2.45
C ASP A 265 -18.73 23.37 1.32
N LYS A 266 -19.28 23.34 0.11
CA LYS A 266 -18.68 23.99 -1.08
C LYS A 266 -18.53 25.50 -0.94
N TYR A 267 -19.29 26.14 -0.07
CA TYR A 267 -19.21 27.57 0.25
C TYR A 267 -18.32 27.85 1.48
N LYS A 268 -17.59 26.84 1.96
CA LYS A 268 -16.70 26.89 3.12
C LYS A 268 -17.42 27.15 4.45
N ASN A 269 -18.73 26.89 4.54
CA ASN A 269 -19.40 26.93 5.85
C ASN A 269 -18.99 25.71 6.66
N GLU A 270 -18.62 25.94 7.92
CA GLU A 270 -18.18 24.90 8.84
C GLU A 270 -19.33 24.39 9.70
N ARG A 271 -19.44 23.07 9.84
CA ARG A 271 -20.41 22.40 10.71
C ARG A 271 -19.69 21.35 11.56
N ARG A 272 -19.92 21.39 12.87
CA ARG A 272 -19.40 20.41 13.82
C ARG A 272 -20.57 19.58 14.35
N PHE A 273 -20.51 18.28 14.11
CA PHE A 273 -21.52 17.33 14.56
C PHE A 273 -20.92 16.45 15.64
N THR A 274 -21.53 16.47 16.81
CA THR A 274 -21.23 15.53 17.89
C THR A 274 -21.91 14.18 17.64
N PHE A 275 -21.51 13.14 18.38
CA PHE A 275 -22.24 11.87 18.37
C PHE A 275 -23.71 12.05 18.82
N ASN A 276 -24.00 12.99 19.73
CA ASN A 276 -25.38 13.31 20.10
C ASN A 276 -26.16 13.97 18.95
N ASP A 277 -25.53 14.85 18.16
CA ASP A 277 -26.16 15.40 16.95
C ASP A 277 -26.46 14.31 15.93
N MET A 278 -25.52 13.37 15.72
CA MET A 278 -25.71 12.22 14.83
C MET A 278 -26.85 11.32 15.30
N LYS A 279 -26.92 11.02 16.60
CA LYS A 279 -28.03 10.25 17.20
C LYS A 279 -29.37 10.93 17.00
N ARG A 280 -29.46 12.23 17.32
CA ARG A 280 -30.70 13.01 17.22
C ARG A 280 -31.14 13.15 15.77
N GLY A 281 -30.26 13.61 14.88
CA GLY A 281 -30.54 13.79 13.46
C GLY A 281 -30.96 12.49 12.78
N SER A 282 -30.25 11.39 13.02
CA SER A 282 -30.64 10.08 12.48
C SER A 282 -31.97 9.56 13.03
N ALA A 283 -32.32 9.83 14.29
CA ALA A 283 -33.62 9.46 14.85
C ALA A 283 -34.77 10.27 14.22
N GLN A 284 -34.56 11.57 13.99
CA GLN A 284 -35.53 12.42 13.29
C GLN A 284 -35.74 11.94 11.85
N VAL A 285 -34.65 11.67 11.13
CA VAL A 285 -34.70 11.16 9.75
C VAL A 285 -35.33 9.76 9.70
N ALA A 286 -35.09 8.89 10.69
CA ALA A 286 -35.74 7.58 10.75
C ALA A 286 -37.25 7.70 10.93
N ASN A 287 -37.72 8.58 11.82
CA ASN A 287 -39.15 8.85 11.99
C ASN A 287 -39.76 9.49 10.74
N TYR A 288 -39.03 10.40 10.08
CA TYR A 288 -39.45 11.01 8.82
C TYR A 288 -39.60 9.96 7.71
N PHE A 289 -38.59 9.14 7.46
CA PHE A 289 -38.63 8.07 6.46
C PHE A 289 -39.75 7.06 6.76
N LYS A 290 -39.97 6.71 8.04
CA LYS A 290 -41.10 5.87 8.46
C LYS A 290 -42.45 6.48 8.06
N SER A 291 -42.61 7.81 8.22
CA SER A 291 -43.84 8.52 7.84
C SER A 291 -44.09 8.54 6.33
N LEU A 292 -43.02 8.45 5.53
CA LEU A 292 -43.09 8.30 4.07
C LEU A 292 -43.33 6.86 3.61
N GLY A 293 -43.53 5.93 4.56
CA GLY A 293 -43.81 4.53 4.28
C GLY A 293 -42.59 3.64 4.06
N ILE A 294 -41.37 4.16 4.26
CA ILE A 294 -40.14 3.36 4.21
C ILE A 294 -40.09 2.42 5.42
N LYS A 295 -39.85 1.13 5.18
CA LYS A 295 -39.86 0.07 6.19
C LYS A 295 -38.67 -0.89 6.06
N LYS A 296 -38.53 -1.81 7.02
CA LYS A 296 -37.52 -2.88 6.99
C LYS A 296 -37.54 -3.63 5.64
N GLY A 297 -36.37 -3.80 5.04
CA GLY A 297 -36.16 -4.47 3.74
C GLY A 297 -36.33 -3.58 2.51
N ASP A 298 -36.83 -2.35 2.64
CA ASP A 298 -36.93 -1.43 1.51
C ASP A 298 -35.54 -0.98 1.04
N ARG A 299 -35.30 -0.99 -0.27
CA ARG A 299 -34.05 -0.51 -0.86
C ARG A 299 -34.15 0.99 -1.09
N VAL A 300 -33.28 1.76 -0.44
CA VAL A 300 -33.28 3.23 -0.49
C VAL A 300 -31.97 3.73 -1.06
N MET A 301 -32.03 4.36 -2.23
CA MET A 301 -30.85 4.90 -2.90
C MET A 301 -30.47 6.28 -2.34
N LEU A 302 -29.18 6.49 -2.05
CA LEU A 302 -28.63 7.74 -1.51
C LEU A 302 -27.66 8.36 -2.53
N VAL A 303 -28.04 9.50 -3.11
CA VAL A 303 -27.26 10.24 -4.12
C VAL A 303 -26.93 11.64 -3.61
N LEU A 304 -25.99 11.72 -2.65
CA LEU A 304 -25.84 12.89 -1.78
C LEU A 304 -24.45 13.53 -1.79
N LYS A 305 -23.57 13.17 -2.74
CA LYS A 305 -22.21 13.69 -2.87
C LYS A 305 -21.40 13.54 -1.58
N ARG A 306 -21.27 14.62 -0.80
CA ARG A 306 -20.63 14.69 0.53
C ARG A 306 -21.45 15.60 1.46
N HIS A 307 -22.75 15.77 1.20
CA HIS A 307 -23.68 16.51 2.07
C HIS A 307 -23.82 15.80 3.42
N TYR A 308 -23.91 16.56 4.52
CA TYR A 308 -23.96 15.96 5.87
C TYR A 308 -25.22 15.11 6.08
N GLU A 309 -26.28 15.38 5.32
CA GLU A 309 -27.54 14.64 5.26
C GLU A 309 -27.34 13.16 4.88
N PHE A 310 -26.23 12.82 4.20
CA PHE A 310 -25.86 11.43 3.94
C PHE A 310 -25.70 10.63 5.24
N TRP A 311 -25.00 11.19 6.23
CA TRP A 311 -24.75 10.52 7.51
C TRP A 311 -26.04 10.36 8.32
N PHE A 312 -26.92 11.36 8.33
CA PHE A 312 -28.23 11.22 8.97
C PHE A 312 -29.09 10.17 8.27
N SER A 313 -29.11 10.17 6.94
CA SER A 313 -29.91 9.24 6.14
C SER A 313 -29.43 7.79 6.31
N ILE A 314 -28.13 7.53 6.17
CA ILE A 314 -27.62 6.16 6.27
C ILE A 314 -27.80 5.58 7.68
N LEU A 315 -27.58 6.36 8.74
CA LEU A 315 -27.85 5.94 10.12
C LEU A 315 -29.34 5.71 10.37
N ALA A 316 -30.21 6.54 9.80
CA ALA A 316 -31.65 6.37 9.91
C ALA A 316 -32.12 5.06 9.26
N LEU A 317 -31.60 4.74 8.07
CA LEU A 317 -31.89 3.49 7.38
C LEU A 317 -31.42 2.28 8.20
N HIS A 318 -30.23 2.36 8.82
CA HIS A 318 -29.72 1.31 9.71
C HIS A 318 -30.61 1.09 10.94
N LYS A 319 -31.21 2.16 11.49
CA LYS A 319 -32.19 2.08 12.59
C LYS A 319 -33.52 1.47 12.15
N LEU A 320 -33.98 1.81 10.94
CA LEU A 320 -35.24 1.33 10.34
C LEU A 320 -35.17 -0.12 9.84
N GLY A 321 -34.00 -0.57 9.39
CA GLY A 321 -33.83 -1.82 8.65
C GLY A 321 -34.08 -1.73 7.17
N ALA A 322 -34.15 -0.52 6.63
CA ALA A 322 -34.09 -0.32 5.20
C ALA A 322 -32.65 -0.49 4.71
N ILE A 323 -32.50 -0.95 3.47
CA ILE A 323 -31.21 -1.27 2.87
C ILE A 323 -30.71 -0.04 2.12
N ALA A 324 -29.60 0.55 2.60
CA ALA A 324 -29.01 1.72 1.97
C ALA A 324 -28.29 1.33 0.67
N ILE A 325 -28.47 2.13 -0.38
CA ILE A 325 -27.74 1.98 -1.66
C ILE A 325 -27.06 3.31 -2.01
N PRO A 326 -25.81 3.53 -1.57
CA PRO A 326 -25.08 4.73 -1.98
C PRO A 326 -24.79 4.71 -3.48
N ALA A 327 -24.95 5.86 -4.12
CA ALA A 327 -24.68 6.04 -5.55
C ALA A 327 -24.12 7.44 -5.84
N THR A 328 -23.30 7.54 -6.88
CA THR A 328 -22.69 8.80 -7.31
C THR A 328 -23.71 9.73 -7.96
N ASN A 329 -23.50 11.04 -7.83
CA ASN A 329 -24.30 12.07 -8.49
C ASN A 329 -24.03 12.20 -10.00
N GLN A 330 -23.13 11.40 -10.56
CA GLN A 330 -22.76 11.42 -11.98
C GLN A 330 -23.62 10.50 -12.86
N LEU A 331 -24.54 9.74 -12.26
CA LEU A 331 -25.44 8.82 -12.97
C LEU A 331 -26.42 9.58 -13.89
N GLN A 332 -26.70 8.98 -15.05
CA GLN A 332 -27.68 9.48 -16.01
C GLN A 332 -29.01 8.72 -15.91
N ALA A 333 -30.05 9.14 -16.64
CA ALA A 333 -31.38 8.54 -16.59
C ALA A 333 -31.36 7.01 -16.81
N HIS A 334 -30.59 6.51 -17.78
CA HIS A 334 -30.49 5.08 -18.06
C HIS A 334 -29.74 4.30 -16.95
N ASP A 335 -28.81 4.96 -16.26
CA ASP A 335 -28.12 4.40 -15.10
C ASP A 335 -29.06 4.24 -13.90
N PHE A 336 -29.92 5.23 -13.67
CA PHE A 336 -30.96 5.20 -12.65
C PHE A 336 -32.02 4.15 -12.98
N GLU A 337 -32.51 4.12 -14.21
CA GLU A 337 -33.46 3.13 -14.72
C GLU A 337 -32.97 1.71 -14.42
N TYR A 338 -31.73 1.39 -14.81
CA TYR A 338 -31.12 0.10 -14.53
C TYR A 338 -31.10 -0.21 -13.03
N ARG A 339 -30.55 0.69 -12.22
CA ARG A 339 -30.34 0.44 -10.79
C ARG A 339 -31.65 0.34 -10.00
N PHE A 340 -32.62 1.19 -10.33
CA PHE A 340 -33.94 1.15 -9.71
C PHE A 340 -34.65 -0.18 -10.00
N ASN A 341 -34.62 -0.65 -11.25
CA ASN A 341 -35.26 -1.90 -11.61
C ASN A 341 -34.50 -3.13 -11.08
N SER A 342 -33.17 -3.17 -11.17
CA SER A 342 -32.37 -4.33 -10.71
C SER A 342 -32.43 -4.54 -9.20
N ALA A 343 -32.35 -3.46 -8.42
CA ALA A 343 -32.43 -3.54 -6.95
C ALA A 343 -33.87 -3.39 -6.42
N GLU A 344 -34.85 -3.15 -7.29
CA GLU A 344 -36.23 -2.78 -6.93
C GLU A 344 -36.27 -1.64 -5.90
N VAL A 345 -35.56 -0.55 -6.20
CA VAL A 345 -35.47 0.61 -5.31
C VAL A 345 -36.86 1.20 -5.10
N SER A 346 -37.24 1.39 -3.84
CA SER A 346 -38.54 1.93 -3.46
C SER A 346 -38.50 3.40 -3.07
N ALA A 347 -37.34 3.90 -2.64
CA ALA A 347 -37.15 5.31 -2.36
C ALA A 347 -35.77 5.81 -2.81
N VAL A 348 -35.69 7.09 -3.16
CA VAL A 348 -34.43 7.79 -3.44
C VAL A 348 -34.34 9.08 -2.65
N VAL A 349 -33.18 9.32 -2.05
CA VAL A 349 -32.81 10.57 -1.39
C VAL A 349 -31.64 11.15 -2.19
N CYS A 350 -31.85 12.27 -2.87
CA CYS A 350 -30.85 12.84 -3.75
C CYS A 350 -30.63 14.34 -3.53
N THR A 351 -29.47 14.82 -3.96
CA THR A 351 -29.12 16.23 -3.92
C THR A 351 -29.87 17.05 -4.98
N ALA A 352 -30.21 18.29 -4.63
CA ALA A 352 -30.63 19.31 -5.59
C ALA A 352 -29.47 19.89 -6.42
N ASP A 353 -28.21 19.59 -6.06
CA ASP A 353 -27.05 20.02 -6.82
C ASP A 353 -26.96 19.29 -8.17
N GLY A 354 -26.78 20.06 -9.24
CA GLY A 354 -26.62 19.52 -10.59
C GLY A 354 -27.92 18.98 -11.16
N ASP A 355 -27.84 17.88 -11.92
CA ASP A 355 -28.96 17.40 -12.74
C ASP A 355 -29.59 16.09 -12.22
N VAL A 356 -29.24 15.65 -11.01
CA VAL A 356 -29.62 14.34 -10.47
C VAL A 356 -31.14 14.14 -10.44
N ALA A 357 -31.88 15.07 -9.85
CA ALA A 357 -33.33 14.98 -9.73
C ALA A 357 -34.03 14.95 -11.11
N ASN A 358 -33.51 15.69 -12.08
CA ASN A 358 -34.01 15.71 -13.44
C ASN A 358 -33.73 14.38 -14.16
N GLN A 359 -32.52 13.82 -14.03
CA GLN A 359 -32.18 12.51 -14.59
C GLN A 359 -33.06 11.39 -14.02
N ILE A 360 -33.43 11.47 -12.74
CA ILE A 360 -34.39 10.55 -12.13
C ILE A 360 -35.79 10.75 -12.70
N ASP A 361 -36.25 12.00 -12.85
CA ASP A 361 -37.57 12.29 -13.40
C ASP A 361 -37.75 11.76 -14.84
N LEU A 362 -36.67 11.79 -15.65
CA LEU A 362 -36.67 11.29 -17.03
C LEU A 362 -36.93 9.78 -17.16
N CYS A 363 -36.72 8.98 -16.10
CA CYS A 363 -36.91 7.53 -16.14
C CYS A 363 -38.08 7.00 -15.28
N LEU A 364 -38.87 7.88 -14.65
CA LEU A 364 -39.92 7.48 -13.69
C LEU A 364 -40.93 6.49 -14.25
N ASP A 365 -41.42 6.74 -15.48
CA ASP A 365 -42.44 5.91 -16.12
C ASP A 365 -42.00 4.45 -16.33
N LYS A 366 -40.68 4.21 -16.26
CA LYS A 366 -40.06 2.89 -16.41
C LYS A 366 -39.58 2.28 -15.09
N CYS A 367 -39.83 2.95 -13.96
CA CYS A 367 -39.32 2.55 -12.64
C CYS A 367 -40.49 2.37 -11.65
N PRO A 368 -41.37 1.37 -11.85
CA PRO A 368 -42.61 1.23 -11.08
C PRO A 368 -42.40 0.93 -9.59
N SER A 369 -41.21 0.47 -9.20
CA SER A 369 -40.87 0.23 -7.80
C SER A 369 -40.64 1.52 -7.01
N LEU A 370 -40.22 2.61 -7.68
CA LEU A 370 -39.84 3.86 -7.04
C LEU A 370 -41.09 4.66 -6.63
N LYS A 371 -41.34 4.75 -5.33
CA LYS A 371 -42.55 5.38 -4.76
C LYS A 371 -42.25 6.71 -4.09
N THR A 372 -41.10 6.80 -3.42
CA THR A 372 -40.76 7.94 -2.58
C THR A 372 -39.51 8.64 -3.13
N ARG A 373 -39.60 9.96 -3.31
CA ARG A 373 -38.54 10.79 -3.86
C ARG A 373 -38.31 11.96 -2.92
N VAL A 374 -37.10 12.06 -2.38
CA VAL A 374 -36.73 13.06 -1.37
C VAL A 374 -35.55 13.88 -1.89
N LEU A 375 -35.66 15.20 -1.81
CA LEU A 375 -34.68 16.14 -2.32
C LEU A 375 -33.98 16.87 -1.17
N VAL A 376 -32.65 16.89 -1.18
CA VAL A 376 -31.79 17.57 -0.21
C VAL A 376 -31.29 18.89 -0.79
N GLY A 377 -31.37 19.98 -0.02
CA GLY A 377 -30.84 21.28 -0.40
C GLY A 377 -31.70 22.05 -1.41
N GLY A 378 -32.96 21.67 -1.61
CA GLY A 378 -33.86 22.35 -2.55
C GLY A 378 -35.29 21.82 -2.53
N LYS A 379 -36.16 22.46 -3.32
CA LYS A 379 -37.58 22.11 -3.51
C LYS A 379 -37.87 21.79 -4.96
N ARG A 380 -38.74 20.81 -5.20
CA ARG A 380 -39.18 20.40 -6.53
C ARG A 380 -40.56 19.75 -6.47
N ASP A 381 -41.41 20.05 -7.45
CA ASP A 381 -42.76 19.47 -7.51
C ASP A 381 -42.69 17.95 -7.64
N GLY A 382 -43.50 17.24 -6.85
CA GLY A 382 -43.52 15.78 -6.78
C GLY A 382 -42.39 15.16 -5.94
N TRP A 383 -41.55 15.97 -5.30
CA TRP A 383 -40.49 15.55 -4.39
C TRP A 383 -40.76 16.07 -2.97
N HIS A 384 -40.38 15.28 -1.95
CA HIS A 384 -40.40 15.75 -0.57
C HIS A 384 -39.14 16.54 -0.25
N ASP A 385 -39.28 17.71 0.39
CA ASP A 385 -38.14 18.50 0.88
C ASP A 385 -37.52 17.83 2.11
N PHE A 386 -36.26 17.41 2.04
CA PHE A 386 -35.58 16.79 3.18
C PHE A 386 -35.42 17.78 4.34
N ASN A 387 -34.82 18.94 4.06
CA ASN A 387 -34.32 19.89 5.05
C ASN A 387 -35.46 20.60 5.81
N GLU A 388 -36.61 20.80 5.18
CA GLU A 388 -37.82 21.33 5.85
C GLU A 388 -38.52 20.28 6.70
N ASN A 389 -38.58 19.01 6.24
CA ASN A 389 -39.44 18.01 6.86
C ASN A 389 -38.78 17.24 8.01
N TYR A 390 -37.52 16.78 7.86
CA TYR A 390 -36.92 15.93 8.89
C TYR A 390 -36.88 16.58 10.29
N PRO A 391 -36.63 17.90 10.46
CA PRO A 391 -36.56 18.52 11.79
C PRO A 391 -37.88 18.51 12.55
N LEU A 392 -39.01 18.33 11.85
CA LEU A 392 -40.35 18.28 12.43
C LEU A 392 -40.64 16.97 13.18
N PHE A 393 -39.83 15.94 12.97
CA PHE A 393 -40.01 14.63 13.59
C PHE A 393 -39.26 14.51 14.91
N SER A 394 -39.72 13.56 15.74
CA SER A 394 -39.12 13.27 17.05
C SER A 394 -37.65 12.86 16.92
N ALA A 395 -36.79 13.41 17.78
CA ALA A 395 -35.39 12.99 17.92
C ALA A 395 -35.22 11.70 18.76
N HIS A 396 -36.32 10.99 19.04
CA HIS A 396 -36.32 9.70 19.73
C HIS A 396 -36.73 8.59 18.76
N PHE A 397 -35.87 7.58 18.65
CA PHE A 397 -36.14 6.35 17.90
C PHE A 397 -35.47 5.21 18.69
N TYR A 398 -36.26 4.25 19.17
CA TYR A 398 -35.80 3.24 20.11
C TYR A 398 -35.63 1.88 19.45
N ARG A 399 -34.62 1.13 19.91
CA ARG A 399 -34.46 -0.28 19.59
C ARG A 399 -35.64 -1.10 20.14
N THR A 400 -36.11 -2.04 19.35
CA THR A 400 -37.19 -2.99 19.64
C THR A 400 -36.71 -4.41 19.37
N GLU A 401 -37.51 -5.42 19.71
CA GLU A 401 -37.21 -6.83 19.37
C GLU A 401 -37.14 -7.09 17.86
N GLU A 402 -37.84 -6.28 17.05
CA GLU A 402 -37.84 -6.37 15.59
C GLU A 402 -36.69 -5.61 14.92
N THR A 403 -35.85 -4.92 15.71
CA THR A 403 -34.74 -4.13 15.17
C THR A 403 -33.77 -5.03 14.42
N PRO A 404 -33.40 -4.68 13.18
CA PRO A 404 -32.49 -5.47 12.37
C PRO A 404 -31.07 -5.52 12.96
N CYS A 405 -30.41 -6.66 12.80
CA CYS A 405 -29.04 -6.87 13.29
C CYS A 405 -28.36 -8.06 12.61
N GLY A 406 -27.06 -8.23 12.87
CA GLY A 406 -26.26 -9.37 12.42
C GLY A 406 -26.37 -9.62 10.92
N LYS A 407 -26.94 -10.77 10.54
CA LYS A 407 -27.03 -11.23 9.14
C LYS A 407 -28.14 -10.56 8.31
N ASP A 408 -28.96 -9.69 8.90
CA ASP A 408 -29.91 -8.89 8.14
C ASP A 408 -29.17 -8.03 7.09
N LEU A 409 -29.72 -7.88 5.89
CA LEU A 409 -29.14 -6.99 4.88
C LEU A 409 -29.29 -5.53 5.31
N MET A 410 -28.20 -4.77 5.19
CA MET A 410 -28.11 -3.38 5.63
C MET A 410 -27.72 -2.43 4.49
N LEU A 411 -26.89 -2.92 3.56
CA LEU A 411 -26.18 -2.08 2.61
C LEU A 411 -26.01 -2.82 1.29
N MET A 412 -26.15 -2.11 0.16
CA MET A 412 -25.83 -2.64 -1.16
C MET A 412 -25.00 -1.64 -1.95
N PHE A 413 -24.11 -2.16 -2.79
CA PHE A 413 -23.37 -1.38 -3.77
C PHE A 413 -23.51 -1.95 -5.17
N PHE A 414 -23.61 -1.07 -6.15
CA PHE A 414 -23.45 -1.45 -7.54
C PHE A 414 -21.96 -1.52 -7.89
N THR A 415 -21.46 -2.71 -8.23
CA THR A 415 -20.06 -2.98 -8.56
C THR A 415 -19.91 -3.16 -10.07
N SER A 416 -18.94 -2.48 -10.66
CA SER A 416 -18.66 -2.61 -12.10
C SER A 416 -18.16 -4.03 -12.40
N GLY A 417 -18.86 -4.75 -13.27
CA GLY A 417 -18.34 -5.99 -13.86
C GLY A 417 -17.31 -5.70 -14.96
N THR A 418 -16.35 -6.60 -15.16
CA THR A 418 -15.43 -6.53 -16.31
C THR A 418 -16.13 -6.83 -17.63
N THR A 419 -17.26 -7.56 -17.57
CA THR A 419 -18.20 -7.78 -18.67
C THR A 419 -19.64 -7.51 -18.18
N GLY A 420 -20.39 -6.66 -18.89
CA GLY A 420 -21.82 -6.41 -18.64
C GLY A 420 -22.17 -5.29 -17.65
N TYR A 421 -23.45 -5.25 -17.26
CA TYR A 421 -24.00 -4.24 -16.35
C TYR A 421 -23.55 -4.45 -14.89
N PRO A 422 -23.53 -3.40 -14.04
CA PRO A 422 -23.06 -3.49 -12.66
C PRO A 422 -23.84 -4.51 -11.80
N LYS A 423 -23.12 -5.36 -11.05
CA LYS A 423 -23.69 -6.34 -10.10
C LYS A 423 -24.01 -5.65 -8.76
N ILE A 424 -24.86 -6.25 -7.93
CA ILE A 424 -25.26 -5.67 -6.63
C ILE A 424 -24.62 -6.45 -5.48
N ALA A 425 -23.50 -5.99 -4.95
CA ALA A 425 -22.88 -6.60 -3.78
C ALA A 425 -23.69 -6.24 -2.52
N ALA A 426 -24.21 -7.23 -1.80
CA ALA A 426 -25.06 -7.05 -0.63
C ALA A 426 -24.32 -7.35 0.67
N HIS A 427 -24.42 -6.43 1.63
CA HIS A 427 -23.73 -6.45 2.91
C HIS A 427 -24.71 -6.49 4.07
N THR A 428 -24.32 -7.22 5.12
CA THR A 428 -25.11 -7.39 6.34
C THR A 428 -24.76 -6.34 7.40
N TYR A 429 -25.44 -6.36 8.54
CA TYR A 429 -25.06 -5.54 9.68
C TYR A 429 -23.69 -5.89 10.27
N GLU A 430 -23.10 -7.04 9.93
CA GLU A 430 -21.73 -7.42 10.34
C GLU A 430 -20.64 -6.68 9.54
N TYR A 431 -20.98 -6.07 8.39
CA TYR A 431 -20.03 -5.36 7.52
C TYR A 431 -19.22 -4.26 8.23
N PRO A 432 -19.83 -3.37 9.04
CA PRO A 432 -19.09 -2.33 9.78
C PRO A 432 -18.01 -2.90 10.69
N LEU A 433 -18.20 -4.07 11.31
CA LEU A 433 -17.24 -4.66 12.24
C LEU A 433 -15.89 -4.94 11.56
N GLY A 434 -15.91 -5.40 10.30
CA GLY A 434 -14.70 -5.61 9.51
C GLY A 434 -13.88 -4.33 9.26
N HIS A 435 -14.53 -3.16 9.32
CA HIS A 435 -13.83 -1.87 9.18
C HIS A 435 -13.04 -1.44 10.40
N TYR A 436 -13.12 -2.15 11.53
CA TYR A 436 -12.29 -1.83 12.68
C TYR A 436 -10.80 -1.90 12.33
N ILE A 437 -10.36 -2.94 11.61
CA ILE A 437 -8.97 -3.04 11.14
C ILE A 437 -8.63 -1.91 10.16
N THR A 438 -9.56 -1.60 9.25
CA THR A 438 -9.40 -0.51 8.27
C THR A 438 -9.07 0.81 8.97
N ALA A 439 -9.76 1.14 10.05
CA ALA A 439 -9.56 2.40 10.73
C ALA A 439 -8.43 2.36 11.77
N LYS A 440 -8.46 1.39 12.68
CA LYS A 440 -7.57 1.35 13.84
C LYS A 440 -6.13 1.05 13.43
N TYR A 441 -5.91 0.03 12.61
CA TYR A 441 -4.56 -0.48 12.31
C TYR A 441 -4.02 -0.06 10.95
N TRP A 442 -4.88 0.25 9.99
CA TRP A 442 -4.42 0.76 8.69
C TRP A 442 -4.46 2.28 8.62
N HIS A 443 -5.62 2.92 8.79
CA HIS A 443 -5.66 4.39 8.77
C HIS A 443 -4.99 5.04 10.00
N GLY A 444 -4.72 4.28 11.06
CA GLY A 444 -4.13 4.79 12.30
C GLY A 444 -5.04 5.74 13.07
N VAL A 445 -6.35 5.51 13.01
CA VAL A 445 -7.34 6.37 13.66
C VAL A 445 -7.23 6.25 15.18
N SER A 446 -7.14 7.41 15.83
CA SER A 446 -7.21 7.56 17.29
C SER A 446 -8.53 8.22 17.70
N GLU A 447 -8.96 7.97 18.93
CA GLU A 447 -10.17 8.56 19.52
C GLU A 447 -10.16 10.10 19.52
N ASP A 448 -9.01 10.70 19.79
CA ASP A 448 -8.82 12.16 19.79
C ASP A 448 -8.37 12.69 18.41
N GLY A 449 -8.38 11.83 17.39
CA GLY A 449 -7.93 12.16 16.04
C GLY A 449 -9.03 12.73 15.16
N LEU A 450 -8.60 13.33 14.05
CA LEU A 450 -9.47 13.76 12.97
C LEU A 450 -8.99 13.12 11.66
N HIS A 451 -9.74 12.13 11.20
CA HIS A 451 -9.41 11.37 10.00
C HIS A 451 -10.04 11.97 8.75
N PHE A 452 -9.25 12.20 7.71
CA PHE A 452 -9.74 12.69 6.43
C PHE A 452 -9.54 11.67 5.32
N THR A 453 -10.64 11.19 4.73
CA THR A 453 -10.62 10.42 3.48
C THR A 453 -11.18 11.25 2.33
N ILE A 454 -10.51 11.25 1.17
CA ILE A 454 -11.05 11.85 -0.06
C ILE A 454 -11.82 10.79 -0.83
N SER A 455 -13.15 10.83 -0.72
CA SER A 455 -14.08 9.97 -1.47
C SER A 455 -15.46 10.60 -1.57
N ASP A 456 -16.17 10.31 -2.66
CA ASP A 456 -17.62 10.52 -2.79
C ASP A 456 -18.41 9.46 -2.02
N THR A 457 -19.56 9.84 -1.45
CA THR A 457 -20.40 8.91 -0.69
C THR A 457 -21.01 7.83 -1.56
N GLY A 458 -21.05 8.03 -2.89
CA GLY A 458 -21.49 7.02 -3.84
C GLY A 458 -20.53 5.84 -4.02
N TRP A 459 -19.31 5.91 -3.48
CA TRP A 459 -18.32 4.82 -3.52
C TRP A 459 -18.17 4.16 -2.16
N GLY A 460 -17.94 2.84 -2.15
CA GLY A 460 -17.69 2.08 -0.92
C GLY A 460 -16.55 2.66 -0.06
N LYS A 461 -15.55 3.28 -0.69
CA LYS A 461 -14.43 3.94 0.00
C LYS A 461 -14.85 5.06 0.96
N ALA A 462 -16.00 5.70 0.76
CA ALA A 462 -16.53 6.65 1.74
C ALA A 462 -16.91 5.95 3.05
N LEU A 463 -17.45 4.74 3.00
CA LEU A 463 -17.81 4.01 4.20
C LEU A 463 -16.60 3.42 4.94
N TRP A 464 -15.53 3.13 4.20
CA TRP A 464 -14.23 2.71 4.74
C TRP A 464 -13.51 3.82 5.51
N GLY A 465 -13.70 5.08 5.10
CA GLY A 465 -12.88 6.22 5.54
C GLY A 465 -13.64 7.40 6.12
N LYS A 466 -14.97 7.34 6.21
CA LYS A 466 -15.81 8.44 6.70
C LYS A 466 -16.97 8.00 7.58
N LEU A 467 -16.99 6.75 8.03
CA LEU A 467 -18.14 6.24 8.79
C LEU A 467 -17.76 5.12 9.76
N TYR A 468 -17.66 3.88 9.27
CA TYR A 468 -17.80 2.71 10.12
C TYR A 468 -16.61 2.51 11.06
N GLY A 469 -15.43 2.22 10.49
CA GLY A 469 -14.24 1.95 11.28
C GLY A 469 -13.82 3.14 12.14
N GLN A 470 -13.96 4.36 11.61
CA GLN A 470 -13.55 5.57 12.30
C GLN A 470 -14.35 5.75 13.60
N TRP A 471 -15.67 5.56 13.54
CA TRP A 471 -16.53 5.68 14.72
C TRP A 471 -16.50 4.44 15.62
N LEU A 472 -16.17 3.25 15.11
CA LEU A 472 -15.84 2.10 15.96
C LEU A 472 -14.59 2.37 16.80
N ALA A 473 -13.57 3.00 16.22
CA ALA A 473 -12.40 3.51 16.93
C ALA A 473 -12.65 4.85 17.67
N GLU A 474 -13.91 5.31 17.69
CA GLU A 474 -14.38 6.58 18.25
C GLU A 474 -13.64 7.84 17.78
N GLY A 475 -12.94 7.79 16.65
CA GLY A 475 -12.28 8.94 16.03
C GLY A 475 -13.25 9.78 15.19
N ALA A 476 -13.03 11.09 15.16
CA ALA A 476 -13.83 12.00 14.34
C ALA A 476 -13.45 11.90 12.85
N VAL A 477 -14.39 12.20 11.96
CA VAL A 477 -14.16 12.27 10.51
C VAL A 477 -14.21 13.70 9.99
N PHE A 478 -13.29 14.06 9.10
CA PHE A 478 -13.33 15.31 8.35
C PHE A 478 -13.93 15.06 6.97
N THR A 479 -14.94 15.85 6.61
CA THR A 479 -15.58 15.80 5.30
C THR A 479 -15.56 17.17 4.66
N TYR A 480 -14.90 17.29 3.52
CA TYR A 480 -14.99 18.46 2.67
C TYR A 480 -15.82 18.17 1.41
N ASP A 481 -16.95 18.86 1.28
CA ASP A 481 -17.92 18.70 0.20
C ASP A 481 -17.65 19.68 -0.95
N PHE A 482 -16.66 19.34 -1.77
CA PHE A 482 -16.28 20.08 -2.97
C PHE A 482 -16.91 19.49 -4.25
N ASP A 483 -17.06 20.34 -5.27
CA ASP A 483 -17.50 19.94 -6.61
C ASP A 483 -16.35 19.43 -7.48
N ARG A 484 -15.23 20.14 -7.47
CA ARG A 484 -14.01 19.79 -8.20
C ARG A 484 -12.85 19.69 -7.22
N PHE A 485 -12.04 18.67 -7.38
CA PHE A 485 -10.82 18.54 -6.59
C PHE A 485 -9.83 19.64 -6.96
N ASP A 486 -9.37 20.36 -5.93
CA ASP A 486 -8.28 21.33 -6.01
C ASP A 486 -7.35 21.14 -4.82
N ALA A 487 -6.11 20.74 -5.11
CA ALA A 487 -5.11 20.51 -4.07
C ALA A 487 -4.79 21.80 -3.28
N SER A 488 -4.81 22.98 -3.93
CA SER A 488 -4.51 24.26 -3.28
C SER A 488 -5.57 24.69 -2.27
N GLU A 489 -6.81 24.22 -2.42
CA GLU A 489 -7.88 24.45 -1.45
C GLU A 489 -7.84 23.47 -0.27
N ILE A 490 -7.35 22.25 -0.51
CA ILE A 490 -7.35 21.16 0.48
C ILE A 490 -6.11 21.22 1.37
N LEU A 491 -4.92 21.47 0.82
CA LEU A 491 -3.67 21.47 1.58
C LEU A 491 -3.67 22.43 2.79
N PRO A 492 -4.24 23.65 2.72
CA PRO A 492 -4.37 24.52 3.90
C PRO A 492 -5.26 23.97 5.02
N MET A 493 -6.17 23.04 4.71
CA MET A 493 -7.13 22.51 5.69
C MET A 493 -6.47 21.60 6.74
N PHE A 494 -5.33 20.98 6.42
CA PHE A 494 -4.61 20.10 7.35
C PHE A 494 -4.18 20.85 8.60
N ALA A 495 -3.42 21.94 8.45
CA ALA A 495 -3.04 22.81 9.55
C ALA A 495 -4.25 23.48 10.22
N LYS A 496 -5.19 24.01 9.42
CA LYS A 496 -6.34 24.75 9.95
C LYS A 496 -7.19 23.93 10.93
N TYR A 497 -7.42 22.65 10.62
CA TYR A 497 -8.31 21.79 11.39
C TYR A 497 -7.58 20.73 12.22
N GLY A 498 -6.25 20.65 12.13
CA GLY A 498 -5.46 19.64 12.83
C GLY A 498 -5.77 18.23 12.37
N ILE A 499 -5.89 18.01 11.05
CA ILE A 499 -6.18 16.68 10.49
C ILE A 499 -5.01 15.75 10.81
N THR A 500 -5.29 14.64 11.50
CA THR A 500 -4.26 13.76 12.07
C THR A 500 -3.94 12.56 11.20
N THR A 501 -4.90 12.05 10.44
CA THR A 501 -4.66 10.94 9.52
C THR A 501 -5.37 11.18 8.21
N PHE A 502 -4.75 10.72 7.12
CA PHE A 502 -5.18 11.05 5.76
C PHE A 502 -5.26 9.79 4.89
N CYS A 503 -6.27 9.72 4.03
CA CYS A 503 -6.40 8.70 3.01
C CYS A 503 -6.86 9.33 1.70
N ALA A 504 -6.12 9.07 0.63
CA ALA A 504 -6.50 9.50 -0.72
C ALA A 504 -6.04 8.48 -1.76
N PRO A 505 -6.76 8.34 -2.88
CA PRO A 505 -6.31 7.46 -3.97
C PRO A 505 -5.05 8.04 -4.64
N PRO A 506 -4.20 7.19 -5.25
CA PRO A 506 -2.97 7.63 -5.94
C PRO A 506 -3.20 8.74 -6.98
N THR A 507 -4.34 8.76 -7.68
CA THR A 507 -4.70 9.86 -8.59
C THR A 507 -4.67 11.23 -7.91
N MET A 508 -5.26 11.35 -6.71
CA MET A 508 -5.32 12.63 -6.01
C MET A 508 -3.95 13.00 -5.45
N LEU A 509 -3.16 12.00 -5.03
CA LEU A 509 -1.78 12.23 -4.58
C LEU A 509 -0.89 12.73 -5.71
N ARG A 510 -1.02 12.18 -6.93
CA ARG A 510 -0.36 12.71 -8.14
C ARG A 510 -0.71 14.17 -8.39
N MET A 511 -1.96 14.57 -8.15
CA MET A 511 -2.37 15.97 -8.29
C MET A 511 -1.81 16.86 -7.18
N MET A 512 -1.69 16.34 -5.95
CA MET A 512 -1.10 17.07 -4.82
C MET A 512 0.40 17.31 -4.99
N ILE A 513 1.19 16.31 -5.40
CA ILE A 513 2.65 16.45 -5.61
C ILE A 513 3.02 17.38 -6.76
N LYS A 514 2.06 17.70 -7.66
CA LYS A 514 2.24 18.74 -8.68
C LYS A 514 2.16 20.16 -8.11
N GLN A 515 1.67 20.32 -6.88
CA GLN A 515 1.76 21.58 -6.15
C GLN A 515 3.10 21.66 -5.41
N ASP A 516 3.52 22.87 -5.09
CA ASP A 516 4.64 23.08 -4.18
C ASP A 516 4.20 22.82 -2.73
N ILE A 517 4.25 21.54 -2.33
CA ILE A 517 3.80 21.06 -1.01
C ILE A 517 4.57 21.75 0.13
N SER A 518 5.81 22.18 -0.10
CA SER A 518 6.66 22.82 0.92
C SER A 518 6.08 24.12 1.50
N LYS A 519 5.08 24.71 0.82
CA LYS A 519 4.35 25.92 1.26
C LYS A 519 3.27 25.65 2.30
N TYR A 520 2.92 24.39 2.54
CA TYR A 520 1.80 24.02 3.41
C TYR A 520 2.31 23.32 4.66
N ASP A 521 1.70 23.63 5.80
CA ASP A 521 1.97 22.93 7.05
C ASP A 521 1.13 21.65 7.13
N LEU A 522 1.81 20.51 7.01
CA LEU A 522 1.23 19.17 7.11
C LEU A 522 1.69 18.43 8.38
N SER A 523 2.29 19.15 9.34
CA SER A 523 2.85 18.56 10.56
C SER A 523 1.83 17.91 11.49
N SER A 524 0.53 18.21 11.31
CA SER A 524 -0.55 17.56 12.04
C SER A 524 -0.75 16.11 11.64
N ILE A 525 -0.37 15.73 10.42
CA ILE A 525 -0.57 14.39 9.88
C ILE A 525 0.46 13.45 10.52
N ARG A 526 -0.06 12.37 11.11
CA ARG A 526 0.72 11.32 11.78
C ARG A 526 0.77 10.04 10.99
N HIS A 527 -0.22 9.81 10.12
CA HIS A 527 -0.33 8.60 9.33
C HIS A 527 -1.05 8.86 8.01
N MET A 528 -0.57 8.22 6.94
CA MET A 528 -1.08 8.39 5.59
C MET A 528 -1.28 7.03 4.92
N THR A 529 -2.43 6.85 4.31
CA THR A 529 -2.80 5.61 3.62
C THR A 529 -3.27 5.86 2.20
N THR A 530 -3.16 4.86 1.33
CA THR A 530 -3.70 4.93 -0.03
C THR A 530 -4.26 3.60 -0.50
N ALA A 531 -5.28 3.64 -1.35
CA ALA A 531 -5.89 2.45 -1.94
C ALA A 531 -6.74 2.80 -3.17
N GLY A 532 -7.20 1.77 -3.87
CA GLY A 532 -8.14 1.85 -4.99
C GLY A 532 -7.46 1.86 -6.37
N GLU A 533 -6.18 2.22 -6.41
CA GLU A 533 -5.26 2.08 -7.52
C GLU A 533 -3.90 1.66 -6.93
N ALA A 534 -3.04 1.06 -7.74
CA ALA A 534 -1.67 0.79 -7.32
C ALA A 534 -0.86 2.11 -7.29
N LEU A 535 -0.02 2.27 -6.27
CA LEU A 535 0.76 3.48 -6.05
C LEU A 535 2.01 3.45 -6.93
N ASN A 536 2.24 4.52 -7.68
CA ASN A 536 3.50 4.68 -8.39
C ASN A 536 4.60 5.02 -7.36
N PRO A 537 5.74 4.28 -7.34
CA PRO A 537 6.86 4.55 -6.41
C PRO A 537 7.37 5.99 -6.43
N GLU A 538 7.29 6.69 -7.56
CA GLU A 538 7.70 8.08 -7.66
C GLU A 538 6.77 9.03 -6.91
N VAL A 539 5.47 8.74 -6.88
CA VAL A 539 4.48 9.51 -6.09
C VAL A 539 4.81 9.39 -4.60
N TYR A 540 5.15 8.19 -4.14
CA TYR A 540 5.59 7.96 -2.78
C TYR A 540 6.86 8.78 -2.48
N ARG A 541 7.91 8.66 -3.30
CA ARG A 541 9.20 9.34 -3.05
C ARG A 541 9.05 10.85 -3.01
N GLN A 542 8.28 11.44 -3.94
CA GLN A 542 8.05 12.89 -3.94
C GLN A 542 7.26 13.35 -2.73
N PHE A 543 6.23 12.60 -2.33
CA PHE A 543 5.42 12.94 -1.17
C PHE A 543 6.22 12.80 0.13
N GLU A 544 6.99 11.72 0.29
CA GLU A 544 7.87 11.49 1.44
C GLU A 544 8.96 12.56 1.50
N LYS A 545 9.60 12.90 0.38
CA LYS A 545 10.59 13.99 0.33
C LYS A 545 9.99 15.34 0.73
N ALA A 546 8.74 15.61 0.34
CA ALA A 546 8.09 16.88 0.61
C ALA A 546 7.54 16.99 2.05
N THR A 547 7.18 15.89 2.69
CA THR A 547 6.40 15.88 3.95
C THR A 547 7.03 15.07 5.08
N GLY A 548 7.96 14.18 4.77
CA GLY A 548 8.47 13.13 5.67
C GLY A 548 7.46 12.01 5.95
N LEU A 549 6.28 12.01 5.31
CA LEU A 549 5.23 11.01 5.52
C LEU A 549 5.38 9.84 4.56
N GLN A 550 5.37 8.65 5.14
CA GLN A 550 5.29 7.39 4.40
C GLN A 550 3.83 7.10 4.03
N ILE A 551 3.60 6.56 2.84
CA ILE A 551 2.25 6.23 2.33
C ILE A 551 2.04 4.72 2.45
N MET A 552 1.10 4.31 3.32
CA MET A 552 0.78 2.90 3.54
C MET A 552 -0.31 2.41 2.58
N GLU A 553 0.07 1.57 1.62
CA GLU A 553 -0.87 0.93 0.70
C GLU A 553 -1.78 -0.08 1.41
N GLY A 554 -3.01 -0.21 0.89
CA GLY A 554 -3.96 -1.24 1.28
C GLY A 554 -4.86 -1.65 0.12
N PHE A 555 -5.34 -2.88 0.19
CA PHE A 555 -6.13 -3.54 -0.83
C PHE A 555 -7.41 -4.14 -0.25
N GLY A 556 -8.46 -4.09 -1.07
CA GLY A 556 -9.73 -4.78 -0.89
C GLY A 556 -10.68 -4.36 -2.01
N GLN A 557 -11.94 -4.77 -1.92
CA GLN A 557 -12.89 -4.60 -3.01
C GLN A 557 -14.21 -4.00 -2.50
N THR A 558 -15.25 -3.98 -3.33
CA THR A 558 -16.57 -3.58 -2.81
C THR A 558 -17.21 -4.74 -2.04
N GLU A 559 -16.84 -5.96 -2.40
CA GLU A 559 -17.32 -7.24 -1.88
C GLU A 559 -16.68 -7.61 -0.53
N LEU A 560 -15.50 -7.07 -0.20
CA LEU A 560 -14.85 -7.28 1.11
C LEU A 560 -14.16 -6.02 1.61
N THR A 561 -13.90 -5.93 2.92
CA THR A 561 -13.18 -4.82 3.53
C THR A 561 -11.66 -4.90 3.30
N LEU A 562 -10.84 -4.39 4.23
CA LEU A 562 -9.38 -4.34 4.06
C LEU A 562 -8.79 -5.76 4.15
N ALA A 563 -8.34 -6.27 3.01
CA ALA A 563 -7.88 -7.64 2.84
C ALA A 563 -6.38 -7.81 3.03
N ILE A 564 -5.59 -6.89 2.47
CA ILE A 564 -4.13 -6.88 2.52
C ILE A 564 -3.71 -5.43 2.75
N ALA A 565 -2.78 -5.17 3.66
CA ALA A 565 -2.34 -3.81 3.97
C ALA A 565 -0.96 -3.74 4.59
N ASN A 566 -0.33 -2.58 4.46
CA ASN A 566 0.78 -2.16 5.31
C ASN A 566 0.19 -1.62 6.62
N LEU A 567 0.06 -2.48 7.64
CA LEU A 567 -0.54 -2.15 8.94
C LEU A 567 0.46 -1.50 9.90
N MET A 568 -0.04 -0.62 10.78
CA MET A 568 0.76 -0.06 11.87
C MET A 568 1.36 -1.16 12.76
N GLY A 569 2.57 -0.90 13.28
CA GLY A 569 3.35 -1.87 14.05
C GLY A 569 4.13 -2.86 13.17
N GLY A 570 3.92 -2.86 11.85
CA GLY A 570 4.61 -3.71 10.88
C GLY A 570 5.63 -2.94 10.03
N THR A 571 6.38 -3.68 9.21
CA THR A 571 7.22 -3.11 8.14
C THR A 571 6.37 -2.87 6.88
N HIS A 572 6.84 -1.99 5.99
CA HIS A 572 6.24 -1.78 4.68
C HIS A 572 7.30 -1.91 3.58
N LYS A 573 6.86 -2.23 2.36
CA LYS A 573 7.70 -2.26 1.16
C LYS A 573 7.06 -1.41 0.07
N LEU A 574 7.86 -0.52 -0.53
CA LEU A 574 7.38 0.36 -1.60
C LEU A 574 6.89 -0.44 -2.81
N GLY A 575 5.63 -0.24 -3.21
CA GLY A 575 4.98 -0.95 -4.31
C GLY A 575 4.30 -2.27 -3.90
N SER A 576 4.44 -2.68 -2.63
CA SER A 576 3.68 -3.80 -2.08
C SER A 576 2.39 -3.32 -1.44
N MET A 577 1.32 -4.11 -1.62
CA MET A 577 0.06 -3.92 -0.90
C MET A 577 0.18 -4.23 0.60
N GLY A 578 1.28 -4.82 1.05
CA GLY A 578 1.50 -5.23 2.43
C GLY A 578 1.23 -6.71 2.68
N LYS A 579 0.76 -7.04 3.88
CA LYS A 579 0.49 -8.40 4.34
C LYS A 579 -1.02 -8.63 4.56
N PRO A 580 -1.50 -9.89 4.59
CA PRO A 580 -2.89 -10.19 4.89
C PRO A 580 -3.35 -9.56 6.20
N SER A 581 -4.52 -8.95 6.15
CA SER A 581 -5.25 -8.50 7.33
C SER A 581 -5.65 -9.72 8.17
N PRO A 582 -5.55 -9.69 9.51
CA PRO A 582 -5.94 -10.83 10.33
C PRO A 582 -7.45 -11.13 10.28
N LEU A 583 -8.24 -10.27 9.61
CA LEU A 583 -9.66 -10.49 9.32
C LEU A 583 -9.90 -11.60 8.29
N TYR A 584 -8.95 -11.87 7.40
CA TYR A 584 -9.13 -12.77 6.26
C TYR A 584 -7.98 -13.77 6.16
N ASP A 585 -8.31 -15.05 5.95
CA ASP A 585 -7.35 -16.08 5.55
C ASP A 585 -7.08 -15.94 4.03
N ILE A 586 -6.09 -15.11 3.70
CA ILE A 586 -5.72 -14.81 2.31
C ILE A 586 -4.69 -15.80 1.78
N MET A 587 -4.91 -16.27 0.56
CA MET A 587 -3.95 -17.10 -0.17
C MET A 587 -3.79 -16.63 -1.63
N ILE A 588 -2.72 -17.12 -2.26
CA ILE A 588 -2.52 -17.05 -3.71
C ILE A 588 -2.65 -18.46 -4.28
N VAL A 589 -3.54 -18.65 -5.25
CA VAL A 589 -3.81 -19.97 -5.85
C VAL A 589 -3.65 -19.96 -7.37
N ASP A 590 -3.38 -21.13 -7.93
CA ASP A 590 -3.40 -21.36 -9.38
C ASP A 590 -4.84 -21.56 -9.91
N SER A 591 -4.95 -21.90 -11.20
CA SER A 591 -6.26 -22.14 -11.85
C SER A 591 -7.00 -23.38 -11.35
N ASP A 592 -6.29 -24.30 -10.68
CA ASP A 592 -6.85 -25.53 -10.12
C ASP A 592 -7.09 -25.38 -8.59
N CYS A 593 -7.08 -24.14 -8.09
CA CYS A 593 -7.24 -23.77 -6.68
C CYS A 593 -6.16 -24.32 -5.73
N ASN A 594 -4.98 -24.66 -6.25
CA ASN A 594 -3.84 -25.06 -5.42
C ASN A 594 -3.01 -23.84 -5.02
N PRO A 595 -2.54 -23.75 -3.76
CA PRO A 595 -1.62 -22.70 -3.35
C PRO A 595 -0.34 -22.69 -4.20
N VAL A 596 0.10 -21.50 -4.63
CA VAL A 596 1.36 -21.34 -5.37
C VAL A 596 2.53 -21.02 -4.42
N PRO A 597 3.78 -21.39 -4.77
CA PRO A 597 4.97 -20.99 -4.02
C PRO A 597 5.22 -19.47 -4.01
N ASP A 598 6.09 -19.02 -3.11
CA ASP A 598 6.58 -17.64 -3.11
C ASP A 598 7.28 -17.30 -4.44
N GLY A 599 7.08 -16.07 -4.90
CA GLY A 599 7.55 -15.59 -6.20
C GLY A 599 6.66 -15.94 -7.39
N GLU A 600 5.69 -16.85 -7.24
CA GLU A 600 4.76 -17.21 -8.32
C GLU A 600 3.48 -16.37 -8.33
N VAL A 601 3.00 -16.07 -9.54
CA VAL A 601 1.78 -15.29 -9.75
C VAL A 601 0.55 -16.20 -9.79
N GLY A 602 -0.40 -15.95 -8.89
CA GLY A 602 -1.71 -16.59 -8.87
C GLY A 602 -2.83 -15.62 -8.49
N GLU A 603 -4.04 -16.13 -8.31
CA GLU A 603 -5.20 -15.37 -7.87
C GLU A 603 -5.22 -15.20 -6.36
N ILE A 604 -5.51 -13.99 -5.89
CA ILE A 604 -5.79 -13.71 -4.48
C ILE A 604 -7.17 -14.27 -4.15
N VAL A 605 -7.23 -15.17 -3.17
CA VAL A 605 -8.49 -15.75 -2.68
C VAL A 605 -8.60 -15.59 -1.17
N VAL A 606 -9.82 -15.55 -0.67
CA VAL A 606 -10.12 -15.65 0.76
C VAL A 606 -10.60 -17.07 1.03
N ARG A 607 -9.93 -17.82 1.90
CA ARG A 607 -10.43 -19.10 2.38
C ARG A 607 -11.67 -18.89 3.24
N LEU A 608 -12.74 -19.59 2.90
CA LEU A 608 -13.98 -19.58 3.65
C LEU A 608 -13.96 -20.76 4.63
N GLY A 609 -14.07 -20.46 5.92
CA GLY A 609 -14.34 -21.47 6.95
C GLY A 609 -15.84 -21.68 7.14
N ASP A 610 -16.22 -22.26 8.28
CA ASP A 610 -17.62 -22.51 8.64
C ASP A 610 -18.45 -21.22 8.79
N LYS A 611 -17.79 -20.09 9.00
CA LYS A 611 -18.40 -18.77 9.17
C LYS A 611 -17.80 -17.78 8.18
N THR A 612 -18.67 -17.05 7.49
CA THR A 612 -18.29 -15.92 6.64
C THR A 612 -17.62 -14.84 7.50
N PRO A 613 -16.41 -14.37 7.16
CA PRO A 613 -15.74 -13.30 7.91
C PRO A 613 -16.55 -12.00 7.91
N CYS A 614 -16.55 -11.28 9.03
CA CYS A 614 -17.17 -9.96 9.09
C CYS A 614 -16.55 -9.04 8.02
N GLY A 615 -17.38 -8.27 7.31
CA GLY A 615 -16.91 -7.40 6.23
C GLY A 615 -16.86 -8.05 4.84
N LEU A 616 -16.94 -9.39 4.72
CA LEU A 616 -17.22 -10.03 3.42
C LEU A 616 -18.73 -9.92 3.13
N PHE A 617 -19.08 -9.60 1.89
CA PHE A 617 -20.46 -9.51 1.42
C PHE A 617 -21.19 -10.87 1.54
N ALA A 618 -22.52 -10.81 1.61
CA ALA A 618 -23.38 -11.99 1.63
C ALA A 618 -23.59 -12.61 0.23
N GLY A 619 -23.06 -11.98 -0.82
CA GLY A 619 -23.23 -12.37 -2.21
C GLY A 619 -23.82 -11.26 -3.09
N TYR A 620 -24.05 -11.59 -4.36
CA TYR A 620 -24.69 -10.68 -5.29
C TYR A 620 -26.21 -10.79 -5.22
N TYR A 621 -26.87 -9.68 -4.88
CA TYR A 621 -28.32 -9.62 -4.71
C TYR A 621 -29.05 -10.04 -6.00
N ARG A 622 -29.95 -11.01 -5.88
CA ARG A 622 -30.72 -11.61 -6.99
C ARG A 622 -29.86 -12.18 -8.12
N ASN A 623 -28.61 -12.53 -7.83
CA ASN A 623 -27.69 -13.11 -8.80
C ASN A 623 -26.85 -14.22 -8.16
N GLU A 624 -27.54 -15.32 -7.82
CA GLU A 624 -26.88 -16.48 -7.22
C GLU A 624 -25.86 -17.14 -8.15
N GLU A 625 -26.07 -17.07 -9.46
CA GLU A 625 -25.11 -17.59 -10.44
C GLU A 625 -23.78 -16.88 -10.32
N LYS A 626 -23.76 -15.54 -10.38
CA LYS A 626 -22.54 -14.75 -10.16
C LYS A 626 -21.97 -14.90 -8.76
N THR A 627 -22.80 -15.24 -7.77
CA THR A 627 -22.32 -15.52 -6.41
C THR A 627 -21.56 -16.85 -6.39
N ARG A 628 -22.12 -17.91 -6.97
CA ARG A 628 -21.45 -19.22 -7.10
C ARG A 628 -20.20 -19.16 -7.97
N GLU A 629 -20.15 -18.29 -8.97
CA GLU A 629 -18.94 -18.06 -9.77
C GLU A 629 -17.77 -17.48 -8.98
N VAL A 630 -18.02 -16.78 -7.86
CA VAL A 630 -16.94 -16.19 -7.04
C VAL A 630 -16.84 -16.84 -5.67
N MET A 631 -17.80 -17.68 -5.27
CA MET A 631 -17.81 -18.42 -4.01
C MET A 631 -17.95 -19.91 -4.31
N HIS A 632 -16.83 -20.56 -4.58
CA HIS A 632 -16.76 -21.99 -4.90
C HIS A 632 -15.48 -22.60 -4.33
N ASP A 633 -15.42 -23.93 -4.26
CA ASP A 633 -14.25 -24.70 -3.78
C ASP A 633 -13.72 -24.29 -2.39
N GLY A 634 -14.59 -23.72 -1.54
CA GLY A 634 -14.21 -23.24 -0.21
C GLY A 634 -13.51 -21.87 -0.21
N PHE A 635 -13.55 -21.14 -1.32
CA PHE A 635 -12.91 -19.84 -1.48
C PHE A 635 -13.89 -18.76 -1.92
N TYR A 636 -13.60 -17.51 -1.54
CA TYR A 636 -14.04 -16.35 -2.28
C TYR A 636 -12.92 -15.90 -3.24
N HIS A 637 -13.23 -15.93 -4.53
CA HIS A 637 -12.36 -15.54 -5.63
C HIS A 637 -12.46 -14.03 -5.89
N THR A 638 -11.35 -13.32 -5.70
CA THR A 638 -11.33 -11.85 -5.87
C THR A 638 -11.29 -11.46 -7.35
N GLY A 639 -10.77 -12.32 -8.24
CA GLY A 639 -10.42 -12.02 -9.62
C GLY A 639 -9.21 -11.08 -9.77
N ASP A 640 -8.47 -10.83 -8.70
CA ASP A 640 -7.21 -10.06 -8.68
C ASP A 640 -6.02 -11.02 -8.51
N THR A 641 -4.92 -10.74 -9.21
CA THR A 641 -3.70 -11.56 -9.18
C THR A 641 -2.55 -10.83 -8.50
N ALA A 642 -1.75 -11.58 -7.77
CA ALA A 642 -0.55 -11.12 -7.09
C ALA A 642 0.49 -12.24 -7.03
N TRP A 643 1.69 -11.89 -6.60
CA TRP A 643 2.67 -12.83 -6.07
C TRP A 643 3.04 -12.42 -4.64
N ARG A 644 3.49 -13.39 -3.84
CA ARG A 644 3.95 -13.18 -2.46
C ARG A 644 5.47 -13.32 -2.43
N ASP A 645 6.16 -12.40 -1.77
CA ASP A 645 7.60 -12.54 -1.53
C ASP A 645 7.91 -13.38 -0.29
N GLU A 646 9.18 -13.73 -0.10
CA GLU A 646 9.65 -14.57 1.00
C GLU A 646 9.42 -13.94 2.40
N ASP A 647 9.25 -12.62 2.46
CA ASP A 647 8.91 -11.89 3.70
C ASP A 647 7.38 -11.84 3.95
N GLY A 648 6.58 -12.44 3.06
CA GLY A 648 5.13 -12.51 3.13
C GLY A 648 4.40 -11.27 2.59
N PHE A 649 5.08 -10.37 1.87
CA PHE A 649 4.47 -9.20 1.25
C PHE A 649 3.85 -9.53 -0.11
N TYR A 650 2.69 -8.93 -0.38
CA TYR A 650 1.90 -9.18 -1.58
C TYR A 650 2.12 -8.06 -2.61
N TRP A 651 2.38 -8.45 -3.86
CA TRP A 651 2.68 -7.56 -4.96
C TRP A 651 1.62 -7.70 -6.05
N TYR A 652 0.84 -6.63 -6.26
CA TYR A 652 -0.25 -6.64 -7.21
C TYR A 652 0.24 -6.77 -8.66
N VAL A 653 -0.38 -7.63 -9.45
CA VAL A 653 -0.05 -7.82 -10.87
C VAL A 653 -1.12 -7.25 -11.78
N GLY A 654 -2.40 -7.52 -11.48
CA GLY A 654 -3.52 -7.12 -12.31
C GLY A 654 -4.76 -7.99 -12.10
N ARG A 655 -5.82 -7.72 -12.84
CA ARG A 655 -7.00 -8.60 -12.89
C ARG A 655 -6.71 -9.85 -13.69
N VAL A 656 -7.31 -10.98 -13.34
CA VAL A 656 -7.15 -12.26 -14.05
C VAL A 656 -7.42 -12.11 -15.57
N ASP A 657 -8.38 -11.26 -15.94
CA ASP A 657 -8.74 -10.98 -17.33
C ASP A 657 -7.86 -9.93 -18.03
N ASP A 658 -7.13 -9.11 -17.29
CA ASP A 658 -6.25 -8.06 -17.82
C ASP A 658 -4.77 -8.51 -17.97
N VAL A 659 -4.37 -9.66 -17.42
CA VAL A 659 -2.99 -10.17 -17.54
C VAL A 659 -2.66 -10.47 -19.01
N ILE A 660 -1.64 -9.78 -19.54
CA ILE A 660 -1.21 -9.94 -20.93
C ILE A 660 -0.36 -11.22 -21.04
N LYS A 661 -0.75 -12.15 -21.91
CA LYS A 661 0.00 -13.38 -22.19
C LYS A 661 0.74 -13.24 -23.52
N SER A 662 2.02 -12.88 -23.46
CA SER A 662 2.88 -12.64 -24.63
C SER A 662 4.01 -13.65 -24.68
N SER A 663 4.02 -14.54 -25.67
CA SER A 663 5.06 -15.57 -25.85
C SER A 663 5.30 -16.45 -24.60
N GLY A 664 4.24 -16.76 -23.85
CA GLY A 664 4.31 -17.53 -22.60
C GLY A 664 4.61 -16.70 -21.34
N TYR A 665 5.00 -15.44 -21.47
CA TYR A 665 5.18 -14.53 -20.34
C TYR A 665 3.83 -13.96 -19.88
N ARG A 666 3.59 -13.99 -18.57
CA ARG A 666 2.51 -13.26 -17.91
C ARG A 666 3.01 -11.86 -17.56
N ILE A 667 2.38 -10.85 -18.13
CA ILE A 667 2.82 -9.46 -18.03
C ILE A 667 1.68 -8.65 -17.39
N GLY A 668 1.95 -8.10 -16.22
CA GLY A 668 1.06 -7.16 -15.54
C GLY A 668 1.07 -5.81 -16.27
N PRO A 669 -0.08 -5.28 -16.72
CA PRO A 669 -0.14 -3.97 -17.38
C PRO A 669 0.45 -2.85 -16.50
N PHE A 670 0.21 -2.92 -15.19
CA PHE A 670 0.57 -1.87 -14.24
C PHE A 670 2.09 -1.64 -14.11
N GLU A 671 2.88 -2.70 -14.22
CA GLU A 671 4.35 -2.60 -14.15
C GLU A 671 4.88 -1.72 -15.28
N ILE A 672 4.34 -1.87 -16.48
CA ILE A 672 4.73 -1.11 -17.66
C ILE A 672 4.17 0.31 -17.59
N GLU A 673 2.92 0.47 -17.13
CA GLU A 673 2.31 1.78 -16.87
C GLU A 673 3.20 2.58 -15.91
N SER A 674 3.67 1.97 -14.82
CA SER A 674 4.50 2.62 -13.79
C SER A 674 5.82 3.17 -14.34
N VAL A 675 6.53 2.38 -15.15
CA VAL A 675 7.79 2.82 -15.78
C VAL A 675 7.56 3.91 -16.81
N ILE A 676 6.51 3.82 -17.62
CA ILE A 676 6.19 4.87 -18.59
C ILE A 676 5.81 6.18 -17.88
N MET A 677 5.13 6.10 -16.74
CA MET A 677 4.72 7.27 -15.94
C MET A 677 5.88 8.02 -15.28
N GLU A 678 7.11 7.47 -15.26
CA GLU A 678 8.32 8.19 -14.81
C GLU A 678 8.75 9.27 -15.80
N LEU A 679 8.33 9.16 -17.06
CA LEU A 679 8.69 10.12 -18.10
C LEU A 679 7.94 11.44 -17.88
N PRO A 680 8.64 12.60 -17.82
CA PRO A 680 8.05 13.87 -17.38
C PRO A 680 6.98 14.43 -18.33
N TYR A 681 6.97 13.95 -19.58
CA TYR A 681 6.01 14.35 -20.60
C TYR A 681 4.79 13.41 -20.71
N VAL A 682 4.73 12.33 -19.92
CA VAL A 682 3.57 11.44 -19.86
C VAL A 682 2.60 11.95 -18.79
N LEU A 683 1.36 12.23 -19.20
CA LEU A 683 0.27 12.61 -18.30
C LEU A 683 -0.47 11.40 -17.75
N GLU A 684 -0.82 10.45 -18.62
CA GLU A 684 -1.49 9.19 -18.28
C GLU A 684 -1.03 8.07 -19.20
N CYS A 685 -1.05 6.83 -18.71
CA CYS A 685 -0.75 5.64 -19.49
C CYS A 685 -1.73 4.52 -19.14
N GLY A 686 -2.27 3.85 -20.16
CA GLY A 686 -3.05 2.63 -20.04
C GLY A 686 -2.45 1.53 -20.91
N VAL A 687 -2.10 0.41 -20.32
CA VAL A 687 -1.52 -0.75 -21.01
C VAL A 687 -2.57 -1.83 -21.22
N SER A 688 -2.57 -2.43 -22.42
CA SER A 688 -3.54 -3.45 -22.85
C SER A 688 -2.87 -4.51 -23.72
N ALA A 689 -3.51 -5.67 -23.83
CA ALA A 689 -3.14 -6.72 -24.78
C ALA A 689 -3.70 -6.42 -26.17
N VAL A 690 -2.90 -6.67 -27.21
CA VAL A 690 -3.37 -6.72 -28.60
C VAL A 690 -3.05 -8.11 -29.17
N PRO A 691 -3.99 -8.77 -29.89
CA PRO A 691 -3.71 -10.04 -30.54
C PRO A 691 -2.50 -9.98 -31.48
N ASP A 692 -1.67 -11.02 -31.45
CA ASP A 692 -0.49 -11.17 -32.30
C ASP A 692 -0.39 -12.63 -32.77
N GLU A 693 -0.23 -12.83 -34.08
CA GLU A 693 -0.28 -14.17 -34.69
C GLU A 693 0.82 -15.12 -34.20
N VAL A 694 1.96 -14.58 -33.75
CA VAL A 694 3.12 -15.38 -33.33
C VAL A 694 3.20 -15.47 -31.80
N ARG A 695 2.85 -14.39 -31.11
CA ARG A 695 3.06 -14.24 -29.66
C ARG A 695 1.79 -14.47 -28.84
N GLY A 696 0.67 -14.73 -29.50
CA GLY A 696 -0.65 -14.77 -28.89
C GLY A 696 -1.16 -13.35 -28.64
N GLN A 697 -0.48 -12.62 -27.76
CA GLN A 697 -0.72 -11.20 -27.51
C GLN A 697 0.60 -10.42 -27.44
N VAL A 698 0.53 -9.11 -27.69
CA VAL A 698 1.62 -8.17 -27.46
C VAL A 698 1.16 -6.99 -26.60
N VAL A 699 2.11 -6.37 -25.92
CA VAL A 699 1.87 -5.21 -25.06
C VAL A 699 1.66 -3.96 -25.92
N LYS A 700 0.54 -3.25 -25.67
CA LYS A 700 0.22 -1.93 -26.23
C LYS A 700 0.11 -0.90 -25.11
N ALA A 701 0.82 0.22 -25.23
CA ALA A 701 0.67 1.39 -24.36
C ALA A 701 -0.13 2.49 -25.06
N SER A 702 -1.23 2.93 -24.45
CA SER A 702 -1.99 4.10 -24.85
C SER A 702 -1.65 5.26 -23.92
N ILE A 703 -1.11 6.35 -24.45
CA ILE A 703 -0.46 7.41 -23.67
C ILE A 703 -1.13 8.75 -23.95
N VAL A 704 -1.44 9.48 -22.89
CA VAL A 704 -1.82 10.90 -22.94
C VAL A 704 -0.59 11.71 -22.55
N LEU A 705 -0.22 12.67 -23.37
CA LEU A 705 0.96 13.53 -23.13
C LEU A 705 0.58 14.78 -22.34
N THR A 706 1.57 15.40 -21.70
CA THR A 706 1.40 16.73 -21.08
C THR A 706 1.14 17.81 -22.14
N LYS A 707 0.39 18.86 -21.78
CA LYS A 707 0.11 19.97 -22.69
C LYS A 707 1.42 20.57 -23.21
N GLY A 708 1.50 20.74 -24.53
CA GLY A 708 2.67 21.30 -25.22
C GLY A 708 3.67 20.25 -25.73
N THR A 709 3.44 18.96 -25.46
CA THR A 709 4.24 17.86 -26.03
C THR A 709 3.48 17.22 -27.20
N GLU A 710 4.13 17.09 -28.36
CA GLU A 710 3.59 16.38 -29.52
C GLU A 710 4.09 14.94 -29.58
N GLY A 711 3.19 14.02 -29.93
CA GLY A 711 3.52 12.61 -30.06
C GLY A 711 4.16 12.27 -31.40
N THR A 712 5.48 12.02 -31.43
CA THR A 712 6.24 11.65 -32.64
C THR A 712 6.69 10.18 -32.64
N GLU A 713 7.14 9.66 -33.78
CA GLU A 713 7.70 8.30 -33.86
C GLU A 713 9.00 8.16 -33.06
N GLU A 714 9.81 9.22 -33.00
CA GLU A 714 11.00 9.28 -32.16
C GLU A 714 10.62 9.14 -30.68
N LEU A 715 9.56 9.83 -30.25
CA LEU A 715 9.06 9.75 -28.88
C LEU A 715 8.53 8.35 -28.55
N LYS A 716 7.83 7.69 -29.49
CA LYS A 716 7.43 6.29 -29.31
C LYS A 716 8.64 5.39 -29.07
N LYS A 717 9.69 5.57 -29.87
CA LYS A 717 10.93 4.79 -29.75
C LYS A 717 11.66 5.08 -28.44
N GLU A 718 11.70 6.34 -28.02
CA GLU A 718 12.25 6.76 -26.73
C GLU A 718 11.51 6.06 -25.58
N ILE A 719 10.17 6.06 -25.57
CA ILE A 719 9.36 5.37 -24.56
C ILE A 719 9.65 3.87 -24.57
N GLN A 720 9.71 3.25 -25.76
CA GLN A 720 10.02 1.82 -25.89
C GLN A 720 11.41 1.47 -25.33
N ASP A 721 12.42 2.26 -25.67
CA ASP A 721 13.79 2.03 -25.23
C ASP A 721 13.97 2.35 -23.74
N TYR A 722 13.24 3.34 -23.21
CA TYR A 722 13.16 3.61 -21.79
C TYR A 722 12.59 2.41 -21.02
N VAL A 723 11.48 1.83 -21.49
CA VAL A 723 10.90 0.64 -20.84
C VAL A 723 11.84 -0.56 -20.95
N LYS A 724 12.50 -0.80 -22.10
CA LYS A 724 13.48 -1.89 -22.24
C LYS A 724 14.67 -1.75 -21.28
N LYS A 725 15.08 -0.52 -20.98
CA LYS A 725 16.22 -0.24 -20.08
C LYS A 725 15.85 -0.39 -18.61
N ASN A 726 14.60 -0.08 -18.25
CA ASN A 726 14.13 -0.01 -16.86
C ASN A 726 13.21 -1.17 -16.46
N THR A 727 12.94 -2.12 -17.36
CA THR A 727 12.20 -3.35 -17.09
C THR A 727 12.84 -4.54 -17.78
N ALA A 728 12.36 -5.76 -17.50
CA ALA A 728 12.75 -6.93 -18.26
C ALA A 728 12.39 -6.73 -19.76
N PRO A 729 13.33 -6.92 -20.72
CA PRO A 729 13.13 -6.52 -22.11
C PRO A 729 11.96 -7.19 -22.85
N TYR A 730 11.34 -8.24 -22.31
CA TYR A 730 10.15 -8.85 -22.89
C TYR A 730 8.85 -8.08 -22.57
N LYS A 731 8.87 -7.18 -21.58
CA LYS A 731 7.70 -6.41 -21.10
C LYS A 731 7.44 -5.11 -21.88
N TYR A 732 8.40 -4.64 -22.68
CA TYR A 732 8.26 -3.35 -23.37
C TYR A 732 7.02 -3.29 -24.29
N PRO A 733 6.38 -2.11 -24.41
CA PRO A 733 5.24 -1.94 -25.30
C PRO A 733 5.68 -2.01 -26.76
N ARG A 734 5.31 -3.08 -27.45
CA ARG A 734 5.55 -3.23 -28.90
C ARG A 734 4.75 -2.21 -29.71
N ILE A 735 3.63 -1.75 -29.17
CA ILE A 735 2.78 -0.74 -29.78
C ILE A 735 2.64 0.44 -28.81
N VAL A 736 2.90 1.66 -29.29
CA VAL A 736 2.67 2.91 -28.56
C VAL A 736 1.71 3.78 -29.36
N VAL A 737 0.61 4.21 -28.72
CA VAL A 737 -0.42 5.06 -29.33
C VAL A 737 -0.63 6.29 -28.45
N PHE A 738 -0.56 7.47 -29.05
CA PHE A 738 -0.91 8.71 -28.36
C PHE A 738 -2.41 8.98 -28.46
N ARG A 739 -3.01 9.41 -27.35
CA ARG A 739 -4.45 9.71 -27.22
C ARG A 739 -4.62 11.09 -26.58
N ASP A 740 -5.73 11.75 -26.88
CA ASP A 740 -6.13 12.97 -26.18
C ASP A 740 -6.62 12.65 -24.76
N GLU A 741 -7.30 11.51 -24.58
CA GLU A 741 -7.78 10.99 -23.29
C GLU A 741 -7.87 9.46 -23.29
N LEU A 742 -7.84 8.85 -22.10
CA LEU A 742 -8.06 7.41 -21.91
C LEU A 742 -9.53 7.12 -21.53
N PRO A 743 -10.13 6.03 -22.04
CA PRO A 743 -11.47 5.62 -21.63
C PRO A 743 -11.47 5.26 -20.15
N LYS A 744 -12.33 5.90 -19.36
CA LYS A 744 -12.42 5.72 -17.92
C LYS A 744 -13.85 5.45 -17.47
N THR A 745 -13.97 4.71 -16.38
CA THR A 745 -15.23 4.60 -15.64
C THR A 745 -15.58 5.95 -15.02
N ILE A 746 -16.80 6.05 -14.50
CA ILE A 746 -17.26 7.19 -13.70
C ILE A 746 -16.34 7.43 -12.47
N SER A 747 -15.72 6.38 -11.92
CA SER A 747 -14.72 6.47 -10.84
C SER A 747 -13.32 6.93 -11.30
N GLY A 748 -13.10 7.17 -12.59
CA GLY A 748 -11.79 7.54 -13.13
C GLY A 748 -10.85 6.35 -13.39
N LYS A 749 -11.30 5.10 -13.20
CA LYS A 749 -10.50 3.89 -13.50
C LYS A 749 -10.44 3.65 -15.01
N ILE A 750 -9.25 3.37 -15.55
CA ILE A 750 -9.07 3.08 -16.99
C ILE A 750 -9.85 1.81 -17.38
N GLN A 751 -10.62 1.88 -18.46
CA GLN A 751 -11.35 0.74 -19.04
C GLN A 751 -10.47 0.04 -20.09
N ARG A 752 -9.63 -0.91 -19.65
CA ARG A 752 -8.61 -1.55 -20.51
C ARG A 752 -9.18 -2.29 -21.72
N ASN A 753 -10.36 -2.89 -21.58
CA ASN A 753 -11.07 -3.54 -22.68
C ASN A 753 -11.49 -2.60 -23.82
N LYS A 754 -11.49 -1.28 -23.59
CA LYS A 754 -11.79 -0.24 -24.60
C LYS A 754 -10.55 0.42 -25.21
N LEU A 755 -9.34 0.05 -24.78
CA LEU A 755 -8.10 0.72 -25.17
C LEU A 755 -7.67 0.44 -26.61
#